data_AF-A0A7R9KZT3-F1
#
_entry.id   AF-A0A7R9KZT3-F1
#
_cell.length_a   1.000
_cell.length_b   1.000
_cell.length_c   1.000
_cell.angle_alpha   90.00
_cell.angle_beta   90.00
_cell.angle_gamma   90.00
#
_symmetry.space_group_name_H-M   'P 1'
#
loop_
_entity.id
_entity.type
_entity.pdbx_description
1 polymer ?
#
loop_
_entity_poly.entity_id
_entity_poly.type
_entity_poly.pdbx_seq_one_letter_code
_entity_poly.pdbx_strand_id
1 'polypeptide(L)'
;MFLIINVRIDAKEETKHRTYVRKSADALTFKEWQDIRRGFQVMKDRKQLNPLSLLYQANIHGYPEYDGSPAQNAIATKYNWQQCNHHQYFFLIWHRMYLYFFERILRKASGSPDLTIPYWDYADPMQRQLPEPYRWPANETENPLYIEQRCKNVNDGKPLSAEITDPFPSLKSRFFTAKLSDPLAVCSSLAGGRVQYPVFVGRLEGILERFPHDRIHISTGGPGGYMGNLCWAARDPIFWPHHAMIDRVWESWLHNGGKPYTERGYLNTSFKFYDETGVLGTYYIRDFINASRLHYKYDKLLELPERIPETNANSPKLYISVNETNDLAITNEKRSIILNIKPKYQKVYMDMAQGRIDNLQIRVTLQISISVTQTGLMYEMYLNLPPNTQPYEGLPNFIGYLSNFGGVCVNRTTRDTALRTNCFEMTDNLIKVLRNEYNYYGDVKNYLTITIVPKSCDTVVYPLDEDYIIKEIKYRPFVRKSLNTLTFSEWEDLRRGFRVMEARKLLDPTSLTYQANIHGYPEYDGSPASNVVAAKYNWQQCNHAEYFFTVWHRMYLYFFERILRRASGNPNFALPYWDYADPMQRQLPEPYRMPPNMTENPLYIEKRCQSVNEGKPLSAAITDPYPALRSRFFTAKLSDPLAVCSSFGGGRVRNPVFASNREGLLENLPHDHIHDSTGGPGGYMADLCLAARDPIFWSHHCMIDRIWESWLNNGGEPVNEPRYLNTSFKFYDETGVLGTYYVKDFLNVTKLGYKYDKLLELGEEITQTNDNNPKLYFSVDETNDLQISNEKRSIILNIKPKYRSFYKSIAQGKYNNLQVRFTLQAEVAASITGLMYDMYLNLPPNTRPYEGLPNFIGYLSQFTAHCVNRTARQTVNVNTCFEITDNLITVLQNEYNYYGDVKNYLNLTIVPKSCDTVVYPLDEDYIIRFSRALVVHYFPYQNQKRDDYLDPEKNLD
;
A
#
# COMPACT_ATOMS: atom_id res chain seq x y z
N MET A 1 -48.95 -34.15 2.22
CA MET A 1 -50.06 -33.36 2.80
C MET A 1 -49.61 -32.93 4.19
N PHE A 2 -48.95 -31.78 4.33
CA PHE A 2 -48.45 -31.30 5.63
C PHE A 2 -49.52 -30.38 6.23
N LEU A 3 -50.12 -30.80 7.35
CA LEU A 3 -51.02 -29.96 8.15
C LEU A 3 -50.23 -28.77 8.69
N ILE A 4 -50.57 -27.56 8.27
CA ILE A 4 -50.07 -26.31 8.86
C ILE A 4 -50.94 -26.02 10.07
N ILE A 5 -50.43 -26.29 11.28
CA ILE A 5 -51.08 -25.94 12.54
C ILE A 5 -50.68 -24.49 12.88
N ASN A 6 -51.66 -23.59 12.89
CA ASN A 6 -51.50 -22.25 13.44
C ASN A 6 -51.51 -22.35 14.96
N VAL A 7 -50.35 -22.37 15.60
CA VAL A 7 -50.23 -22.37 17.06
C VAL A 7 -50.25 -20.92 17.54
N ARG A 8 -51.38 -20.47 18.09
CA ARG A 8 -51.36 -19.30 18.97
C ARG A 8 -50.64 -19.69 20.26
N ILE A 9 -49.77 -18.83 20.75
CA ILE A 9 -49.33 -18.89 22.15
C ILE A 9 -50.53 -18.40 22.98
N ASP A 10 -51.59 -19.21 23.05
CA ASP A 10 -52.71 -18.94 23.93
C ASP A 10 -52.26 -19.32 25.34
N ALA A 11 -52.40 -18.32 26.22
CA ALA A 11 -52.30 -18.41 27.66
C ALA A 11 -53.39 -19.34 28.22
N LYS A 12 -53.27 -20.64 27.95
CA LYS A 12 -54.07 -21.69 28.57
C LYS A 12 -53.16 -22.80 29.02
N GLU A 13 -52.45 -22.52 30.11
CA GLU A 13 -52.32 -23.45 31.23
C GLU A 13 -51.73 -22.67 32.42
N GLU A 14 -52.59 -22.38 33.40
CA GLU A 14 -52.24 -21.89 34.72
C GLU A 14 -51.35 -22.92 35.43
N THR A 15 -50.06 -22.95 35.10
CA THR A 15 -49.04 -23.56 35.92
C THR A 15 -48.02 -22.48 36.24
N LYS A 16 -47.94 -22.09 37.52
CA LYS A 16 -47.02 -21.08 38.10
C LYS A 16 -45.85 -20.77 37.17
N HIS A 17 -45.97 -19.71 36.37
CA HIS A 17 -45.01 -19.43 35.30
C HIS A 17 -43.64 -19.12 35.91
N ARG A 18 -42.80 -20.14 35.96
CA ARG A 18 -41.41 -20.05 36.32
C ARG A 18 -40.73 -19.07 35.36
N THR A 19 -40.18 -17.98 35.91
CA THR A 19 -39.38 -17.04 35.11
C THR A 19 -37.94 -17.54 35.06
N TYR A 20 -37.46 -17.86 33.88
CA TYR A 20 -36.09 -18.24 33.60
C TYR A 20 -35.16 -17.04 33.68
N VAL A 21 -33.97 -17.21 34.26
CA VAL A 21 -32.96 -16.15 34.35
C VAL A 21 -31.77 -16.56 33.51
N ARG A 22 -31.47 -15.79 32.46
CA ARG A 22 -30.22 -15.88 31.71
C ARG A 22 -29.15 -15.12 32.46
N LYS A 23 -28.04 -15.78 32.74
CA LYS A 23 -26.91 -15.24 33.51
C LYS A 23 -25.71 -15.01 32.60
N SER A 24 -24.74 -14.23 33.08
CA SER A 24 -23.43 -14.22 32.42
C SER A 24 -22.84 -15.63 32.44
N ALA A 25 -22.18 -16.01 31.35
CA ALA A 25 -21.40 -17.24 31.25
C ALA A 25 -20.42 -17.39 32.42
N ASP A 26 -19.70 -16.31 32.77
CA ASP A 26 -18.71 -16.34 33.86
C ASP A 26 -19.35 -16.42 35.26
N ALA A 27 -20.66 -16.21 35.37
CA ALA A 27 -21.43 -16.37 36.62
C ALA A 27 -22.09 -17.76 36.75
N LEU A 28 -21.93 -18.65 35.78
CA LEU A 28 -22.49 -19.99 35.85
C LEU A 28 -21.71 -20.87 36.83
N THR A 29 -22.45 -21.66 37.59
CA THR A 29 -21.89 -22.71 38.45
C THR A 29 -21.35 -23.87 37.62
N PHE A 30 -20.46 -24.65 38.22
CA PHE A 30 -19.92 -25.87 37.59
C PHE A 30 -21.02 -26.83 37.10
N LYS A 31 -22.10 -26.99 37.88
CA LYS A 31 -23.25 -27.82 37.50
C LYS A 31 -23.97 -27.26 36.26
N GLU A 32 -24.23 -25.97 36.20
CA GLU A 32 -24.86 -25.32 35.04
C GLU A 32 -24.01 -25.53 33.77
N TRP A 33 -22.68 -25.42 33.88
CA TRP A 33 -21.76 -25.73 32.78
C TRP A 33 -21.80 -27.19 32.34
N GLN A 34 -21.85 -28.14 33.28
CA GLN A 34 -22.00 -29.56 32.95
C GLN A 34 -23.33 -29.85 32.24
N ASP A 35 -24.41 -29.21 32.67
CA ASP A 35 -25.73 -29.36 32.06
C ASP A 35 -25.73 -28.81 30.61
N ILE A 36 -25.06 -27.67 30.37
CA ILE A 36 -24.86 -27.12 29.02
C ILE A 36 -24.02 -28.07 28.16
N ARG A 37 -22.85 -28.53 28.64
CA ARG A 37 -22.01 -29.49 27.90
C ARG A 37 -22.79 -30.73 27.51
N ARG A 38 -23.54 -31.32 28.45
CA ARG A 38 -24.38 -32.49 28.19
C ARG A 38 -25.44 -32.21 27.13
N GLY A 39 -26.14 -31.08 27.22
CA GLY A 39 -27.14 -30.68 26.23
C GLY A 39 -26.57 -30.57 24.83
N PHE A 40 -25.42 -29.89 24.67
CA PHE A 40 -24.75 -29.78 23.38
C PHE A 40 -24.24 -31.13 22.86
N GLN A 41 -23.70 -32.01 23.73
CA GLN A 41 -23.28 -33.35 23.33
C GLN A 41 -24.47 -34.15 22.77
N VAL A 42 -25.58 -34.23 23.52
CA VAL A 42 -26.79 -34.95 23.08
C VAL A 42 -27.32 -34.39 21.75
N MET A 43 -27.27 -33.07 21.56
CA MET A 43 -27.66 -32.45 20.29
C MET A 43 -26.70 -32.78 19.15
N LYS A 44 -25.40 -32.91 19.41
CA LYS A 44 -24.38 -33.32 18.42
C LYS A 44 -24.51 -34.79 18.03
N ASP A 45 -24.83 -35.66 18.97
CA ASP A 45 -24.95 -37.11 18.76
C ASP A 45 -26.20 -37.50 17.95
N ARG A 46 -27.21 -36.61 17.91
CA ARG A 46 -28.42 -36.82 17.10
C ARG A 46 -28.09 -36.81 15.61
N LYS A 47 -28.76 -37.69 14.87
CA LYS A 47 -28.68 -37.73 13.40
C LYS A 47 -28.91 -36.34 12.80
N GLN A 48 -28.14 -36.02 11.77
CA GLN A 48 -28.11 -34.69 11.13
C GLN A 48 -29.48 -34.16 10.67
N LEU A 49 -30.39 -35.04 10.23
CA LEU A 49 -31.74 -34.67 9.79
C LEU A 49 -32.78 -34.65 10.93
N ASN A 50 -32.38 -34.97 12.16
CA ASN A 50 -33.25 -34.81 13.31
C ASN A 50 -33.40 -33.31 13.60
N PRO A 51 -34.63 -32.76 13.65
CA PRO A 51 -34.86 -31.33 13.89
C PRO A 51 -34.30 -30.84 15.23
N LEU A 52 -34.06 -31.74 16.18
CA LEU A 52 -33.48 -31.42 17.48
C LEU A 52 -31.95 -31.61 17.54
N SER A 53 -31.28 -31.92 16.42
CA SER A 53 -29.82 -31.97 16.37
C SER A 53 -29.20 -30.58 16.28
N LEU A 54 -27.96 -30.43 16.76
CA LEU A 54 -27.24 -29.15 16.67
C LEU A 54 -27.05 -28.74 15.21
N LEU A 55 -26.71 -29.70 14.33
CA LEU A 55 -26.48 -29.42 12.92
C LEU A 55 -27.75 -28.95 12.21
N TYR A 56 -28.91 -29.56 12.51
CA TYR A 56 -30.18 -29.13 11.94
C TYR A 56 -30.53 -27.72 12.40
N GLN A 57 -30.42 -27.45 13.72
CA GLN A 57 -30.66 -26.12 14.26
C GLN A 57 -29.75 -25.09 13.60
N ALA A 58 -28.44 -25.36 13.50
CA ALA A 58 -27.50 -24.50 12.82
C ALA A 58 -27.87 -24.24 11.34
N ASN A 59 -28.38 -25.25 10.63
CA ASN A 59 -28.81 -25.10 9.24
C ASN A 59 -30.09 -24.24 9.07
N ILE A 60 -30.92 -24.07 10.12
CA ILE A 60 -32.00 -23.07 10.14
C ILE A 60 -31.42 -21.66 9.99
N HIS A 61 -30.31 -21.37 10.69
CA HIS A 61 -29.60 -20.12 10.54
C HIS A 61 -28.90 -20.02 9.18
N GLY A 62 -28.13 -21.03 8.77
CA GLY A 62 -27.53 -21.07 7.44
C GLY A 62 -26.95 -22.43 7.09
N TYR A 63 -27.04 -22.82 5.82
CA TYR A 63 -26.62 -24.11 5.28
C TYR A 63 -25.37 -23.93 4.38
N PRO A 64 -24.18 -24.37 4.84
CA PRO A 64 -22.91 -24.14 4.14
C PRO A 64 -22.79 -24.61 2.70
N GLU A 65 -23.50 -25.67 2.34
CA GLU A 65 -23.42 -26.25 1.00
C GLU A 65 -24.37 -25.54 0.02
N TYR A 66 -25.08 -24.51 0.48
CA TYR A 66 -26.14 -23.86 -0.28
C TYR A 66 -25.61 -22.99 -1.43
N ASP A 67 -25.66 -23.55 -2.63
CA ASP A 67 -25.33 -22.98 -3.91
C ASP A 67 -26.46 -22.20 -4.60
N GLY A 68 -27.68 -22.21 -4.01
CA GLY A 68 -28.87 -21.58 -4.58
C GLY A 68 -29.45 -22.29 -5.80
N SER A 69 -28.96 -23.48 -6.15
CA SER A 69 -29.53 -24.31 -7.21
C SER A 69 -30.99 -24.68 -6.89
N PRO A 70 -31.83 -24.93 -7.91
CA PRO A 70 -33.21 -25.37 -7.69
C PRO A 70 -33.31 -26.60 -6.76
N ALA A 71 -32.36 -27.54 -6.86
CA ALA A 71 -32.31 -28.72 -6.01
C ALA A 71 -32.08 -28.35 -4.53
N GLN A 72 -31.15 -27.44 -4.27
CA GLN A 72 -30.87 -27.03 -2.89
C GLN A 72 -31.90 -26.02 -2.36
N ASN A 73 -32.55 -25.22 -3.20
CA ASN A 73 -33.73 -24.44 -2.83
C ASN A 73 -34.86 -25.37 -2.35
N ALA A 74 -35.07 -26.48 -3.04
CA ALA A 74 -36.03 -27.49 -2.63
C ALA A 74 -35.64 -28.14 -1.29
N ILE A 75 -34.35 -28.43 -1.06
CA ILE A 75 -33.84 -28.94 0.23
C ILE A 75 -34.08 -27.91 1.35
N ALA A 76 -33.63 -26.67 1.16
CA ALA A 76 -33.76 -25.61 2.15
C ALA A 76 -35.23 -25.36 2.53
N THR A 77 -36.12 -25.33 1.53
CA THR A 77 -37.57 -25.23 1.74
C THR A 77 -38.12 -26.45 2.47
N LYS A 78 -37.75 -27.66 2.06
CA LYS A 78 -38.23 -28.93 2.64
C LYS A 78 -37.85 -29.07 4.11
N TYR A 79 -36.65 -28.64 4.49
CA TYR A 79 -36.12 -28.78 5.84
C TYR A 79 -36.17 -27.49 6.65
N ASN A 80 -36.81 -26.42 6.16
CA ASN A 80 -36.85 -25.12 6.85
C ASN A 80 -35.44 -24.60 7.22
N TRP A 81 -34.48 -24.81 6.33
CA TRP A 81 -33.10 -24.31 6.44
C TRP A 81 -32.95 -22.99 5.69
N GLN A 82 -31.87 -22.24 5.94
CA GLN A 82 -31.63 -20.93 5.32
C GLN A 82 -32.74 -19.91 5.63
N GLN A 83 -33.10 -19.76 6.91
CA GLN A 83 -34.22 -18.93 7.37
C GLN A 83 -33.78 -17.72 8.21
N CYS A 84 -32.48 -17.51 8.48
CA CYS A 84 -32.03 -16.36 9.26
C CYS A 84 -32.51 -15.04 8.66
N ASN A 85 -32.58 -14.00 9.48
CA ASN A 85 -32.93 -12.65 9.04
C ASN A 85 -31.80 -11.72 9.47
N HIS A 86 -31.03 -11.26 8.51
CA HIS A 86 -29.99 -10.25 8.70
C HIS A 86 -30.26 -9.00 7.84
N HIS A 87 -29.66 -7.88 8.21
CA HIS A 87 -29.69 -6.56 7.56
C HIS A 87 -31.10 -6.04 7.28
N GLN A 88 -31.97 -6.15 8.27
CA GLN A 88 -33.34 -5.68 8.22
C GLN A 88 -33.93 -5.64 9.63
N TYR A 89 -34.97 -4.83 9.82
CA TYR A 89 -35.69 -4.70 11.09
C TYR A 89 -36.28 -5.99 11.72
N PHE A 90 -36.25 -7.14 11.03
CA PHE A 90 -36.61 -8.45 11.57
C PHE A 90 -35.46 -9.16 12.30
N PHE A 91 -34.22 -8.64 12.21
CA PHE A 91 -33.02 -9.25 12.79
C PHE A 91 -33.18 -9.61 14.27
N LEU A 92 -33.55 -8.63 15.10
CA LEU A 92 -33.63 -8.83 16.56
C LEU A 92 -34.72 -9.83 16.94
N ILE A 93 -35.92 -9.69 16.37
CA ILE A 93 -37.03 -10.56 16.73
C ILE A 93 -36.83 -11.98 16.24
N TRP A 94 -36.24 -12.18 15.06
CA TRP A 94 -35.96 -13.51 14.54
C TRP A 94 -34.95 -14.25 15.43
N HIS A 95 -33.85 -13.58 15.81
CA HIS A 95 -32.85 -14.17 16.70
C HIS A 95 -33.37 -14.40 18.12
N ARG A 96 -34.25 -13.54 18.64
CA ARG A 96 -34.97 -13.80 19.90
C ARG A 96 -35.80 -15.07 19.85
N MET A 97 -36.59 -15.25 18.79
CA MET A 97 -37.39 -16.46 18.61
C MET A 97 -36.49 -17.69 18.45
N TYR A 98 -35.41 -17.57 17.69
CA TYR A 98 -34.44 -18.64 17.48
C TYR A 98 -33.79 -19.09 18.80
N LEU A 99 -33.32 -18.14 19.62
CA LEU A 99 -32.81 -18.42 20.97
C LEU A 99 -33.86 -19.07 21.87
N TYR A 100 -35.10 -18.58 21.84
CA TYR A 100 -36.17 -19.11 22.68
C TYR A 100 -36.44 -20.58 22.39
N PHE A 101 -36.55 -20.97 21.12
CA PHE A 101 -36.76 -22.37 20.74
C PHE A 101 -35.52 -23.23 20.97
N PHE A 102 -34.33 -22.73 20.61
CA PHE A 102 -33.08 -23.47 20.85
C PHE A 102 -32.85 -23.72 22.35
N GLU A 103 -33.13 -22.74 23.22
CA GLU A 103 -33.00 -22.91 24.67
C GLU A 103 -33.89 -24.02 25.19
N ARG A 104 -35.14 -24.13 24.71
CA ARG A 104 -36.05 -25.22 25.09
C ARG A 104 -35.55 -26.58 24.61
N ILE A 105 -35.01 -26.66 23.40
CA ILE A 105 -34.40 -27.87 22.85
C ILE A 105 -33.17 -28.28 23.68
N LEU A 106 -32.29 -27.33 23.98
CA LEU A 106 -31.07 -27.54 24.77
C LEU A 106 -31.41 -27.98 26.20
N ARG A 107 -32.39 -27.31 26.83
CA ARG A 107 -32.93 -27.67 28.15
C ARG A 107 -33.41 -29.12 28.17
N LYS A 108 -34.23 -29.52 27.20
CA LYS A 108 -34.69 -30.91 27.08
C LYS A 108 -33.55 -31.89 26.79
N ALA A 109 -32.60 -31.53 25.93
CA ALA A 109 -31.45 -32.37 25.60
C ALA A 109 -30.53 -32.60 26.80
N SER A 110 -30.34 -31.58 27.66
CA SER A 110 -29.54 -31.69 28.88
C SER A 110 -30.22 -32.49 30.00
N GLY A 111 -31.54 -32.66 29.94
CA GLY A 111 -32.35 -33.20 31.03
C GLY A 111 -32.48 -32.25 32.24
N SER A 112 -32.04 -30.99 32.12
CA SER A 112 -32.02 -30.03 33.22
C SER A 112 -33.14 -29.02 33.04
N PRO A 113 -34.24 -29.09 33.83
CA PRO A 113 -35.41 -28.21 33.67
C PRO A 113 -35.13 -26.74 33.94
N ASP A 114 -33.98 -26.43 34.54
CA ASP A 114 -33.58 -25.10 34.99
C ASP A 114 -32.65 -24.40 34.00
N LEU A 115 -32.17 -25.14 32.99
CA LEU A 115 -31.16 -24.65 32.07
C LEU A 115 -31.68 -23.46 31.26
N THR A 116 -30.86 -22.41 31.22
CA THR A 116 -30.99 -21.26 30.34
C THR A 116 -29.70 -21.09 29.55
N ILE A 117 -29.79 -20.48 28.36
CA ILE A 117 -28.57 -20.12 27.62
C ILE A 117 -27.93 -18.92 28.36
N PRO A 118 -26.64 -18.98 28.73
CA PRO A 118 -25.96 -17.83 29.30
C PRO A 118 -25.74 -16.77 28.24
N TYR A 119 -25.40 -15.55 28.63
CA TYR A 119 -24.85 -14.55 27.70
C TYR A 119 -23.35 -14.36 27.92
N TRP A 120 -22.63 -14.02 26.86
CA TRP A 120 -21.23 -13.61 26.96
C TRP A 120 -21.18 -12.11 27.26
N ASP A 121 -20.85 -11.72 28.50
CA ASP A 121 -20.89 -10.32 28.93
C ASP A 121 -19.66 -9.50 28.52
N TYR A 122 -19.37 -9.43 27.23
CA TYR A 122 -18.24 -8.65 26.73
C TYR A 122 -18.40 -7.12 26.92
N ALA A 123 -19.52 -6.65 27.48
CA ALA A 123 -19.67 -5.26 27.93
C ALA A 123 -18.90 -4.99 29.23
N ASP A 124 -18.73 -6.01 30.07
CA ASP A 124 -17.83 -5.96 31.22
C ASP A 124 -16.39 -6.14 30.74
N PRO A 125 -15.48 -5.17 30.98
CA PRO A 125 -14.07 -5.29 30.61
C PRO A 125 -13.39 -6.58 31.08
N MET A 126 -13.82 -7.12 32.25
CA MET A 126 -13.25 -8.34 32.81
C MET A 126 -13.73 -9.62 32.10
N GLN A 127 -14.81 -9.55 31.32
CA GLN A 127 -15.47 -10.69 30.68
C GLN A 127 -15.38 -10.64 29.15
N ARG A 128 -14.45 -9.84 28.60
CA ARG A 128 -14.17 -9.77 27.15
C ARG A 128 -13.42 -10.97 26.59
N GLN A 129 -12.89 -11.84 27.47
CA GLN A 129 -12.28 -13.11 27.06
C GLN A 129 -13.37 -14.10 26.67
N LEU A 130 -13.05 -15.03 25.77
CA LEU A 130 -13.94 -16.15 25.51
C LEU A 130 -14.19 -16.92 26.81
N PRO A 131 -15.45 -17.18 27.21
CA PRO A 131 -15.73 -17.86 28.46
C PRO A 131 -15.02 -19.20 28.52
N GLU A 132 -14.48 -19.48 29.69
CA GLU A 132 -13.46 -20.49 29.90
C GLU A 132 -13.82 -21.89 29.37
N PRO A 133 -15.05 -22.41 29.56
CA PRO A 133 -15.43 -23.74 29.08
C PRO A 133 -15.47 -23.90 27.55
N TYR A 134 -15.45 -22.80 26.79
CA TYR A 134 -15.38 -22.84 25.34
C TYR A 134 -13.94 -22.93 24.82
N ARG A 135 -12.91 -22.73 25.65
CA ARG A 135 -11.49 -22.63 25.24
C ARG A 135 -10.73 -23.96 25.22
N TRP A 136 -11.19 -24.97 25.94
CA TRP A 136 -10.43 -26.21 26.13
C TRP A 136 -10.54 -27.21 24.97
N PRO A 137 -9.42 -27.63 24.34
CA PRO A 137 -9.43 -28.61 23.27
C PRO A 137 -9.90 -30.00 23.74
N ALA A 138 -10.51 -30.76 22.84
CA ALA A 138 -11.18 -32.03 23.13
C ALA A 138 -10.24 -33.18 23.60
N ASN A 139 -8.93 -32.98 23.55
CA ASN A 139 -7.93 -34.04 23.72
C ASN A 139 -7.73 -34.46 25.18
N GLU A 140 -8.30 -33.73 26.14
CA GLU A 140 -8.17 -34.01 27.58
C GLU A 140 -9.52 -34.38 28.26
N THR A 141 -10.64 -33.92 27.70
CA THR A 141 -12.01 -34.42 27.94
C THR A 141 -12.87 -34.07 26.72
N GLU A 142 -13.81 -34.94 26.31
CA GLU A 142 -14.74 -34.63 25.22
C GLU A 142 -15.48 -33.31 25.53
N ASN A 143 -15.13 -32.22 24.84
CA ASN A 143 -15.68 -30.89 25.08
C ASN A 143 -16.53 -30.45 23.89
N PRO A 144 -17.86 -30.64 23.94
CA PRO A 144 -18.74 -30.27 22.84
C PRO A 144 -18.84 -28.76 22.64
N LEU A 145 -18.27 -27.93 23.52
CA LEU A 145 -18.28 -26.47 23.42
C LEU A 145 -17.08 -25.90 22.68
N TYR A 146 -16.00 -26.66 22.53
CA TYR A 146 -14.79 -26.21 21.85
C TYR A 146 -14.90 -26.35 20.33
N ILE A 147 -14.35 -25.36 19.62
CA ILE A 147 -14.23 -25.33 18.16
C ILE A 147 -12.81 -24.84 17.83
N GLU A 148 -12.07 -25.66 17.08
CA GLU A 148 -10.70 -25.33 16.67
C GLU A 148 -10.67 -24.19 15.66
N GLN A 149 -11.71 -24.09 14.81
CA GLN A 149 -11.86 -23.09 13.74
C GLN A 149 -12.31 -21.71 14.26
N ARG A 150 -11.84 -21.30 15.43
CA ARG A 150 -11.91 -19.92 15.92
C ARG A 150 -10.55 -19.27 15.77
N CYS A 151 -10.49 -17.95 15.84
CA CYS A 151 -9.23 -17.22 15.87
C CYS A 151 -8.37 -17.68 17.05
N LYS A 152 -7.06 -17.84 16.82
CA LYS A 152 -6.18 -18.50 17.79
C LYS A 152 -6.15 -17.73 19.12
N ASN A 153 -6.04 -16.42 19.05
CA ASN A 153 -6.03 -15.55 20.23
C ASN A 153 -7.28 -15.69 21.10
N VAL A 154 -8.45 -15.93 20.47
CA VAL A 154 -9.72 -16.07 21.19
C VAL A 154 -9.77 -17.43 21.90
N ASN A 155 -9.33 -18.50 21.24
CA ASN A 155 -9.18 -19.82 21.87
C ASN A 155 -8.12 -19.82 22.98
N ASP A 156 -7.02 -19.07 22.81
CA ASP A 156 -6.00 -18.88 23.85
C ASP A 156 -6.53 -18.06 25.05
N GLY A 157 -7.71 -17.46 24.96
CA GLY A 157 -8.32 -16.66 26.01
C GLY A 157 -7.84 -15.23 26.10
N LYS A 158 -7.27 -14.67 25.02
CA LYS A 158 -6.97 -13.23 24.96
C LYS A 158 -8.29 -12.44 24.90
N PRO A 159 -8.41 -11.33 25.66
CA PRO A 159 -9.61 -10.50 25.64
C PRO A 159 -9.76 -9.79 24.31
N LEU A 160 -11.01 -9.66 23.85
CA LEU A 160 -11.35 -8.77 22.73
C LEU A 160 -11.23 -7.30 23.14
N SER A 161 -10.99 -6.39 22.19
CA SER A 161 -10.86 -4.95 22.46
C SER A 161 -12.20 -4.31 22.83
N ALA A 162 -12.16 -3.20 23.57
CA ALA A 162 -13.36 -2.51 24.04
C ALA A 162 -14.25 -2.05 22.88
N GLU A 163 -13.63 -1.61 21.80
CA GLU A 163 -14.27 -1.06 20.62
C GLU A 163 -15.00 -2.14 19.82
N ILE A 164 -14.51 -3.40 19.87
CA ILE A 164 -15.21 -4.55 19.30
C ILE A 164 -16.45 -4.89 20.13
N THR A 165 -16.34 -4.78 21.46
CA THR A 165 -17.35 -5.32 22.39
C THR A 165 -18.36 -4.28 22.89
N ASP A 166 -18.16 -2.99 22.63
CA ASP A 166 -18.98 -1.88 23.14
C ASP A 166 -20.45 -1.92 22.66
N PRO A 167 -21.44 -2.15 23.55
CA PRO A 167 -22.86 -2.11 23.21
C PRO A 167 -23.49 -0.72 23.34
N PHE A 168 -22.82 0.26 23.96
CA PHE A 168 -23.39 1.56 24.30
C PHE A 168 -23.84 2.39 23.09
N PRO A 169 -23.18 2.36 21.92
CA PRO A 169 -23.70 3.01 20.72
C PRO A 169 -25.12 2.57 20.38
N SER A 170 -25.42 1.28 20.54
CA SER A 170 -26.72 0.69 20.26
C SER A 170 -27.75 1.02 21.33
N LEU A 171 -27.34 1.07 22.61
CA LEU A 171 -28.20 1.53 23.70
C LEU A 171 -28.62 3.00 23.55
N LYS A 172 -27.80 3.83 22.91
CA LYS A 172 -28.12 5.25 22.63
C LYS A 172 -29.03 5.45 21.41
N SER A 173 -29.39 4.39 20.69
CA SER A 173 -30.31 4.51 19.55
C SER A 173 -31.66 5.09 20.00
N ARG A 174 -32.26 5.95 19.17
CA ARG A 174 -33.50 6.66 19.54
C ARG A 174 -34.77 5.97 19.05
N PHE A 175 -34.66 5.11 18.06
CA PHE A 175 -35.80 4.49 17.42
C PHE A 175 -35.45 3.11 16.89
N PHE A 176 -36.45 2.24 16.86
CA PHE A 176 -36.25 0.84 16.51
C PHE A 176 -35.87 0.63 15.04
N THR A 177 -36.54 1.32 14.11
CA THR A 177 -36.38 1.13 12.65
C THR A 177 -36.67 2.43 11.90
N ALA A 178 -36.19 2.54 10.66
CA ALA A 178 -36.48 3.65 9.75
C ALA A 178 -36.90 3.18 8.36
N LYS A 179 -37.52 4.09 7.60
CA LYS A 179 -37.91 3.85 6.20
C LYS A 179 -36.68 3.88 5.29
N LEU A 180 -36.71 3.09 4.22
CA LEU A 180 -35.66 3.06 3.18
C LEU A 180 -35.37 4.44 2.57
N SER A 181 -36.39 5.29 2.45
CA SER A 181 -36.25 6.66 1.93
C SER A 181 -35.39 7.57 2.81
N ASP A 182 -35.03 7.14 4.02
CA ASP A 182 -34.13 7.83 4.92
C ASP A 182 -32.99 6.91 5.37
N PRO A 183 -31.97 6.72 4.50
CA PRO A 183 -30.85 5.82 4.78
C PRO A 183 -30.07 6.20 6.05
N LEU A 184 -29.97 7.50 6.35
CA LEU A 184 -29.30 8.00 7.55
C LEU A 184 -30.05 7.62 8.83
N ALA A 185 -31.39 7.68 8.79
CA ALA A 185 -32.19 7.15 9.88
C ALA A 185 -32.04 5.62 9.98
N VAL A 186 -31.96 4.88 8.87
CA VAL A 186 -31.69 3.43 8.91
C VAL A 186 -30.38 3.14 9.65
N CYS A 187 -29.31 3.88 9.32
CA CYS A 187 -28.00 3.74 9.98
C CYS A 187 -28.05 3.98 11.50
N SER A 188 -28.94 4.83 11.99
CA SER A 188 -29.04 5.15 13.43
C SER A 188 -30.14 4.39 14.17
N SER A 189 -30.92 3.59 13.45
CA SER A 189 -31.95 2.72 14.01
C SER A 189 -31.34 1.51 14.73
N LEU A 190 -32.01 1.04 15.77
CA LEU A 190 -31.57 -0.13 16.53
C LEU A 190 -31.49 -1.39 15.65
N ALA A 191 -32.58 -1.70 14.96
CA ALA A 191 -32.79 -2.99 14.29
C ALA A 191 -32.61 -2.95 12.76
N GLY A 192 -32.45 -1.77 12.16
CA GLY A 192 -32.29 -1.61 10.71
C GLY A 192 -33.56 -1.15 10.01
N GLY A 193 -33.54 -1.21 8.68
CA GLY A 193 -34.57 -0.62 7.83
C GLY A 193 -35.80 -1.50 7.63
N ARG A 194 -36.93 -0.85 7.37
CA ARG A 194 -38.20 -1.51 7.06
C ARG A 194 -38.14 -2.18 5.69
N VAL A 195 -38.56 -3.44 5.62
CA VAL A 195 -38.78 -4.17 4.37
C VAL A 195 -40.23 -4.66 4.30
N GLN A 196 -40.74 -4.97 3.11
CA GLN A 196 -42.13 -5.40 2.99
C GLN A 196 -42.35 -6.84 3.49
N TYR A 197 -41.36 -7.71 3.26
CA TYR A 197 -41.39 -9.11 3.64
C TYR A 197 -40.01 -9.54 4.18
N PRO A 198 -39.95 -10.51 5.10
CA PRO A 198 -38.69 -11.09 5.55
C PRO A 198 -37.92 -11.73 4.41
N VAL A 199 -36.61 -11.51 4.39
CA VAL A 199 -35.69 -12.16 3.46
C VAL A 199 -34.52 -12.75 4.23
N PHE A 200 -33.81 -13.72 3.65
CA PHE A 200 -32.69 -14.38 4.32
C PHE A 200 -31.60 -13.36 4.76
N VAL A 201 -31.13 -12.56 3.80
CA VAL A 201 -30.17 -11.47 4.04
C VAL A 201 -30.66 -10.22 3.29
N GLY A 202 -30.98 -9.17 4.05
CA GLY A 202 -31.39 -7.86 3.54
C GLY A 202 -30.20 -6.96 3.18
N ARG A 203 -30.45 -5.64 3.11
CA ARG A 203 -29.43 -4.61 2.80
C ARG A 203 -29.50 -3.38 3.73
N LEU A 204 -30.32 -3.44 4.78
CA LEU A 204 -30.69 -2.32 5.65
C LEU A 204 -30.37 -2.64 7.11
N GLU A 205 -29.11 -2.85 7.40
CA GLU A 205 -28.58 -3.14 8.74
C GLU A 205 -28.81 -2.00 9.75
N GLY A 206 -29.05 -2.39 11.01
CA GLY A 206 -29.17 -1.49 12.15
C GLY A 206 -27.85 -1.31 12.89
N ILE A 207 -27.82 -0.39 13.85
CA ILE A 207 -26.63 -0.16 14.68
C ILE A 207 -26.29 -1.37 15.57
N LEU A 208 -27.29 -2.11 16.08
CA LEU A 208 -27.05 -3.27 16.95
C LEU A 208 -26.47 -4.47 16.20
N GLU A 209 -26.89 -4.65 14.94
CA GLU A 209 -26.35 -5.68 14.06
C GLU A 209 -24.89 -5.38 13.67
N ARG A 210 -24.55 -4.11 13.43
CA ARG A 210 -23.15 -3.71 13.23
C ARG A 210 -22.32 -3.76 14.52
N PHE A 211 -22.86 -3.22 15.62
CA PHE A 211 -22.17 -2.96 16.89
C PHE A 211 -22.99 -3.47 18.08
N PRO A 212 -22.55 -4.52 18.79
CA PRO A 212 -21.32 -5.29 18.62
C PRO A 212 -21.47 -6.57 17.78
N HIS A 213 -22.67 -6.92 17.30
CA HIS A 213 -22.96 -8.24 16.72
C HIS A 213 -21.98 -8.71 15.63
N ASP A 214 -21.90 -8.02 14.50
CA ASP A 214 -21.04 -8.42 13.37
C ASP A 214 -19.56 -8.43 13.77
N ARG A 215 -19.16 -7.49 14.63
CA ARG A 215 -17.78 -7.38 15.10
C ARG A 215 -17.37 -8.60 15.93
N ILE A 216 -18.23 -9.09 16.80
CA ILE A 216 -17.94 -10.28 17.62
C ILE A 216 -17.88 -11.53 16.76
N HIS A 217 -18.81 -11.71 15.81
CA HIS A 217 -18.77 -12.82 14.86
C HIS A 217 -17.42 -12.90 14.15
N ILE A 218 -17.01 -11.79 13.52
CA ILE A 218 -15.76 -11.74 12.75
C ILE A 218 -14.52 -11.86 13.65
N SER A 219 -14.50 -11.20 14.81
CA SER A 219 -13.35 -11.25 15.71
C SER A 219 -13.18 -12.63 16.37
N THR A 220 -14.27 -13.38 16.51
CA THR A 220 -14.25 -14.74 17.09
C THR A 220 -13.82 -15.78 16.06
N GLY A 221 -14.37 -15.73 14.83
CA GLY A 221 -14.13 -16.76 13.83
C GLY A 221 -13.06 -16.42 12.79
N GLY A 222 -12.90 -15.15 12.44
CA GLY A 222 -11.97 -14.72 11.40
C GLY A 222 -12.25 -15.33 10.03
N PRO A 223 -11.30 -15.20 9.08
CA PRO A 223 -11.43 -15.77 7.75
C PRO A 223 -11.45 -17.31 7.80
N GLY A 224 -12.53 -17.92 7.30
CA GLY A 224 -12.68 -19.38 7.24
C GLY A 224 -13.13 -20.05 8.54
N GLY A 225 -13.18 -19.34 9.66
CA GLY A 225 -13.74 -19.86 10.91
C GLY A 225 -15.27 -19.79 10.97
N TYR A 226 -15.86 -20.57 11.88
CA TYR A 226 -17.32 -20.74 11.92
C TYR A 226 -18.03 -19.42 12.22
N MET A 227 -17.67 -18.74 13.32
CA MET A 227 -18.27 -17.47 13.70
C MET A 227 -18.02 -16.34 12.68
N GLY A 228 -17.00 -16.44 11.83
CA GLY A 228 -16.72 -15.44 10.79
C GLY A 228 -17.58 -15.60 9.54
N ASN A 229 -18.31 -16.71 9.41
CA ASN A 229 -19.10 -17.06 8.24
C ASN A 229 -20.56 -17.32 8.63
N LEU A 230 -21.50 -16.54 8.08
CA LEU A 230 -22.93 -16.63 8.36
C LEU A 230 -23.47 -18.07 8.34
N CYS A 231 -23.00 -18.87 7.40
CA CYS A 231 -23.57 -20.20 7.13
C CYS A 231 -23.01 -21.27 8.06
N TRP A 232 -21.91 -20.96 8.74
CA TRP A 232 -21.27 -21.84 9.71
C TRP A 232 -21.44 -21.36 11.15
N ALA A 233 -21.73 -20.08 11.38
CA ALA A 233 -21.69 -19.44 12.70
C ALA A 233 -22.48 -20.20 13.77
N ALA A 234 -23.72 -20.58 13.48
CA ALA A 234 -24.58 -21.29 14.44
C ALA A 234 -24.13 -22.73 14.78
N ARG A 235 -23.13 -23.28 14.06
CA ARG A 235 -22.49 -24.56 14.40
C ARG A 235 -21.53 -24.41 15.58
N ASP A 236 -21.04 -23.20 15.82
CA ASP A 236 -20.20 -22.89 16.97
C ASP A 236 -21.07 -22.69 18.22
N PRO A 237 -20.86 -23.45 19.31
CA PRO A 237 -21.61 -23.28 20.55
C PRO A 237 -21.55 -21.87 21.17
N ILE A 238 -20.52 -21.05 20.87
CA ILE A 238 -20.45 -19.66 21.37
C ILE A 238 -21.43 -18.71 20.67
N PHE A 239 -21.98 -19.11 19.52
CA PHE A 239 -23.04 -18.38 18.82
C PHE A 239 -24.20 -18.06 19.77
N TRP A 240 -24.62 -19.03 20.57
CA TRP A 240 -25.81 -18.90 21.41
C TRP A 240 -25.63 -17.90 22.56
N PRO A 241 -24.53 -17.94 23.33
CA PRO A 241 -24.23 -16.87 24.29
C PRO A 241 -23.99 -15.50 23.67
N HIS A 242 -23.40 -15.44 22.48
CA HIS A 242 -23.26 -14.17 21.76
C HIS A 242 -24.63 -13.56 21.43
N HIS A 243 -25.54 -14.34 20.85
CA HIS A 243 -26.88 -13.85 20.52
C HIS A 243 -27.75 -13.59 21.76
N ALA A 244 -27.56 -14.32 22.86
CA ALA A 244 -28.17 -13.98 24.14
C ALA A 244 -27.70 -12.61 24.65
N MET A 245 -26.42 -12.25 24.43
CA MET A 245 -25.94 -10.90 24.71
C MET A 245 -26.59 -9.85 23.79
N ILE A 246 -26.77 -10.12 22.50
CA ILE A 246 -27.48 -9.20 21.59
C ILE A 246 -28.94 -8.98 22.02
N ASP A 247 -29.62 -10.05 22.41
CA ASP A 247 -30.98 -9.97 22.94
C ASP A 247 -31.04 -9.22 24.28
N ARG A 248 -30.03 -9.39 25.15
CA ARG A 248 -29.85 -8.60 26.38
C ARG A 248 -29.64 -7.11 26.10
N VAL A 249 -28.87 -6.75 25.08
CA VAL A 249 -28.69 -5.35 24.67
C VAL A 249 -30.02 -4.75 24.20
N TRP A 250 -30.85 -5.52 23.48
CA TRP A 250 -32.19 -5.06 23.11
C TRP A 250 -33.10 -4.87 24.33
N GLU A 251 -33.13 -5.82 25.27
CA GLU A 251 -33.88 -5.66 26.53
C GLU A 251 -33.38 -4.48 27.36
N SER A 252 -32.07 -4.25 27.39
CA SER A 252 -31.46 -3.09 28.05
C SER A 252 -31.88 -1.79 27.36
N TRP A 253 -31.94 -1.76 26.03
CA TRP A 253 -32.45 -0.60 25.30
C TRP A 253 -33.91 -0.26 25.65
N LEU A 254 -34.77 -1.28 25.74
CA LEU A 254 -36.17 -1.11 26.19
C LEU A 254 -36.23 -0.59 27.63
N HIS A 255 -35.41 -1.14 28.52
CA HIS A 255 -35.30 -0.69 29.92
C HIS A 255 -34.88 0.79 30.03
N ASN A 256 -33.98 1.25 29.16
CA ASN A 256 -33.50 2.64 29.12
C ASN A 256 -34.45 3.62 28.38
N GLY A 257 -35.70 3.23 28.11
CA GLY A 257 -36.73 4.08 27.52
C GLY A 257 -36.93 3.92 26.01
N GLY A 258 -36.22 2.97 25.39
CA GLY A 258 -36.49 2.54 24.03
C GLY A 258 -37.91 1.98 23.87
N LYS A 259 -38.50 2.16 22.68
CA LYS A 259 -39.87 1.70 22.38
C LYS A 259 -39.86 0.61 21.31
N PRO A 260 -40.53 -0.54 21.53
CA PRO A 260 -40.61 -1.57 20.51
C PRO A 260 -41.38 -1.06 19.29
N TYR A 261 -41.14 -1.66 18.14
CA TYR A 261 -41.89 -1.35 16.94
C TYR A 261 -43.18 -2.17 16.88
N THR A 262 -44.32 -1.47 16.77
CA THR A 262 -45.66 -2.05 16.97
C THR A 262 -46.58 -1.88 15.77
N GLU A 263 -46.05 -1.56 14.59
CA GLU A 263 -46.88 -1.43 13.39
C GLU A 263 -47.49 -2.80 13.01
N ARG A 264 -48.78 -2.79 12.65
CA ARG A 264 -49.59 -4.00 12.43
C ARG A 264 -48.98 -4.98 11.43
N GLY A 265 -48.38 -4.47 10.35
CA GLY A 265 -47.73 -5.30 9.32
C GLY A 265 -46.59 -6.13 9.89
N TYR A 266 -45.72 -5.49 10.67
CA TYR A 266 -44.61 -6.14 11.37
C TYR A 266 -45.10 -7.14 12.42
N LEU A 267 -46.06 -6.75 13.26
CA LEU A 267 -46.62 -7.63 14.30
C LEU A 267 -47.27 -8.90 13.74
N ASN A 268 -47.80 -8.83 12.51
CA ASN A 268 -48.48 -9.94 11.83
C ASN A 268 -47.55 -10.82 10.99
N THR A 269 -46.27 -10.47 10.85
CA THR A 269 -45.29 -11.32 10.23
C THR A 269 -45.01 -12.54 11.12
N SER A 270 -44.75 -13.68 10.50
CA SER A 270 -44.53 -14.96 11.18
C SER A 270 -43.30 -15.70 10.67
N PHE A 271 -42.71 -16.51 11.56
CA PHE A 271 -41.58 -17.38 11.27
C PHE A 271 -41.85 -18.82 11.71
N LYS A 272 -41.07 -19.76 11.18
CA LYS A 272 -41.22 -21.19 11.51
C LYS A 272 -40.04 -21.70 12.30
N PHE A 273 -40.32 -22.35 13.42
CA PHE A 273 -39.32 -22.96 14.30
C PHE A 273 -39.81 -24.32 14.81
N TYR A 274 -38.86 -25.20 15.09
CA TYR A 274 -39.13 -26.45 15.79
C TYR A 274 -39.15 -26.21 17.28
N ASP A 275 -40.13 -26.77 17.98
CA ASP A 275 -40.12 -26.82 19.44
C ASP A 275 -39.27 -28.01 19.96
N GLU A 276 -39.16 -28.15 21.28
CA GLU A 276 -38.44 -29.25 21.94
C GLU A 276 -39.05 -30.63 21.69
N THR A 277 -40.24 -30.73 21.10
CA THR A 277 -40.84 -32.00 20.69
C THR A 277 -40.48 -32.38 19.26
N GLY A 278 -39.88 -31.46 18.51
CA GLY A 278 -39.53 -31.65 17.10
C GLY A 278 -40.68 -31.34 16.16
N VAL A 279 -41.69 -30.58 16.61
CA VAL A 279 -42.83 -30.13 15.80
C VAL A 279 -42.53 -28.75 15.23
N LEU A 280 -42.72 -28.58 13.92
CA LEU A 280 -42.57 -27.30 13.23
C LEU A 280 -43.82 -26.45 13.41
N GLY A 281 -43.71 -25.35 14.14
CA GLY A 281 -44.79 -24.37 14.34
C GLY A 281 -44.61 -23.12 13.50
N THR A 282 -45.69 -22.37 13.28
CA THR A 282 -45.67 -21.00 12.74
C THR A 282 -46.00 -20.01 13.85
N TYR A 283 -45.13 -19.04 14.07
CA TYR A 283 -45.16 -18.15 15.23
C TYR A 283 -45.10 -16.69 14.80
N TYR A 284 -45.92 -15.83 15.41
CA TYR A 284 -46.05 -14.42 15.03
C TYR A 284 -45.21 -13.50 15.92
N ILE A 285 -44.66 -12.44 15.33
CA ILE A 285 -43.83 -11.44 16.02
C ILE A 285 -44.52 -10.86 17.27
N ARG A 286 -45.82 -10.56 17.19
CA ARG A 286 -46.62 -10.03 18.32
C ARG A 286 -46.51 -10.83 19.62
N ASP A 287 -46.23 -12.13 19.53
CA ASP A 287 -46.20 -13.02 20.69
C ASP A 287 -44.82 -13.04 21.36
N PHE A 288 -43.79 -12.47 20.71
CA PHE A 288 -42.39 -12.57 21.14
C PHE A 288 -41.70 -11.23 21.43
N ILE A 289 -42.34 -10.09 21.15
CA ILE A 289 -41.74 -8.77 21.38
C ILE A 289 -41.41 -8.52 22.86
N ASN A 290 -42.21 -9.06 23.79
CA ASN A 290 -42.00 -8.83 25.21
C ASN A 290 -41.40 -10.08 25.88
N ALA A 291 -40.14 -9.99 26.31
CA ALA A 291 -39.44 -11.09 26.99
C ALA A 291 -40.16 -11.56 28.26
N SER A 292 -40.85 -10.67 28.99
CA SER A 292 -41.59 -11.06 30.19
C SER A 292 -42.76 -12.00 29.89
N ARG A 293 -43.36 -11.90 28.69
CA ARG A 293 -44.40 -12.83 28.21
C ARG A 293 -43.83 -14.17 27.74
N LEU A 294 -42.54 -14.22 27.46
CA LEU A 294 -41.80 -15.45 27.16
C LEU A 294 -41.22 -16.10 28.42
N HIS A 295 -41.50 -15.53 29.59
CA HIS A 295 -41.08 -16.02 30.91
C HIS A 295 -39.56 -16.16 31.05
N TYR A 296 -38.78 -15.27 30.44
CA TYR A 296 -37.36 -15.13 30.77
C TYR A 296 -36.99 -13.68 31.05
N LYS A 297 -35.90 -13.50 31.77
CA LYS A 297 -35.24 -12.22 31.99
C LYS A 297 -33.72 -12.41 32.05
N TYR A 298 -32.99 -11.31 31.98
CA TYR A 298 -31.57 -11.28 32.30
C TYR A 298 -31.38 -10.97 33.78
N ASP A 299 -30.35 -11.52 34.40
CA ASP A 299 -29.95 -11.24 35.78
C ASP A 299 -29.56 -9.77 35.98
N LYS A 300 -28.89 -9.17 34.99
CA LYS A 300 -28.45 -7.78 34.97
C LYS A 300 -28.67 -7.17 33.59
N LEU A 301 -29.28 -6.00 33.52
CA LEU A 301 -29.38 -5.19 32.30
C LEU A 301 -28.30 -4.10 32.31
N LEU A 302 -27.99 -3.57 31.12
CA LEU A 302 -27.08 -2.45 30.95
C LEU A 302 -27.83 -1.13 31.19
N GLU A 303 -27.22 -0.22 31.94
CA GLU A 303 -27.80 1.11 32.24
C GLU A 303 -27.04 2.21 31.49
N LEU A 304 -27.78 3.23 31.03
CA LEU A 304 -27.17 4.45 30.50
C LEU A 304 -26.92 5.46 31.63
N PRO A 305 -25.74 6.12 31.69
CA PRO A 305 -25.43 7.15 32.69
C PRO A 305 -26.38 8.36 32.66
N GLU A 306 -26.95 8.66 31.49
CA GLU A 306 -27.99 9.68 31.32
C GLU A 306 -29.16 9.09 30.49
N ARG A 307 -30.39 9.32 30.94
CA ARG A 307 -31.60 8.93 30.22
C ARG A 307 -31.64 9.67 28.88
N ILE A 308 -31.97 8.97 27.79
CA ILE A 308 -32.08 9.60 26.46
C ILE A 308 -33.13 10.74 26.53
N PRO A 309 -32.73 12.03 26.44
CA PRO A 309 -33.68 13.13 26.56
C PRO A 309 -34.65 13.13 25.38
N GLU A 310 -35.93 13.39 25.62
CA GLU A 310 -36.88 13.74 24.56
C GLU A 310 -36.43 15.07 23.94
N THR A 311 -35.72 15.05 22.81
CA THR A 311 -35.29 16.31 22.18
C THR A 311 -36.46 17.00 21.49
N ASN A 312 -36.68 18.28 21.82
CA ASN A 312 -37.48 19.21 21.04
C ASN A 312 -37.11 19.12 19.55
N ALA A 313 -38.11 18.89 18.70
CA ALA A 313 -37.96 18.68 17.26
C ALA A 313 -37.52 19.95 16.47
N ASN A 314 -37.23 21.07 17.15
CA ASN A 314 -37.11 22.39 16.55
C ASN A 314 -35.68 22.95 16.42
N SER A 315 -34.63 22.22 16.80
CA SER A 315 -33.25 22.65 16.49
C SER A 315 -32.93 22.36 15.02
N PRO A 316 -32.41 23.32 14.24
CA PRO A 316 -32.00 23.06 12.87
C PRO A 316 -30.83 22.06 12.87
N LYS A 317 -31.05 20.90 12.24
CA LYS A 317 -30.05 19.85 12.07
C LYS A 317 -29.50 19.92 10.65
N LEU A 318 -28.19 20.11 10.53
CA LEU A 318 -27.51 20.03 9.25
C LEU A 318 -26.95 18.61 9.09
N TYR A 319 -27.46 17.89 8.09
CA TYR A 319 -26.99 16.56 7.75
C TYR A 319 -26.12 16.61 6.51
N ILE A 320 -24.90 16.11 6.63
CA ILE A 320 -23.98 15.96 5.51
C ILE A 320 -23.81 14.46 5.28
N SER A 321 -24.41 13.97 4.20
CA SER A 321 -24.24 12.59 3.74
C SER A 321 -23.18 12.58 2.66
N VAL A 322 -22.09 11.85 2.90
CA VAL A 322 -21.11 11.56 1.86
C VAL A 322 -21.40 10.14 1.37
N ASN A 323 -21.98 10.06 0.18
CA ASN A 323 -22.37 8.80 -0.43
C ASN A 323 -21.45 8.57 -1.62
N GLU A 324 -20.57 7.57 -1.51
CA GLU A 324 -19.88 7.01 -2.66
C GLU A 324 -20.11 5.51 -2.72
N THR A 325 -20.63 5.09 -3.87
CA THR A 325 -20.80 3.69 -4.26
C THR A 325 -19.68 3.37 -5.23
N ASN A 326 -18.64 2.70 -4.73
CA ASN A 326 -17.58 2.16 -5.58
C ASN A 326 -17.61 0.64 -5.42
N ASP A 327 -17.53 -0.10 -6.53
CA ASP A 327 -17.34 -1.56 -6.54
C ASP A 327 -15.91 -1.88 -6.06
N LEU A 328 -15.66 -1.63 -4.79
CA LEU A 328 -14.39 -1.93 -4.14
C LEU A 328 -14.36 -3.42 -3.85
N ALA A 329 -13.61 -4.18 -4.65
CA ALA A 329 -13.12 -5.49 -4.22
C ALA A 329 -12.17 -5.26 -3.03
N ILE A 330 -12.67 -5.44 -1.81
CA ILE A 330 -11.83 -5.32 -0.61
C ILE A 330 -10.92 -6.55 -0.56
N THR A 331 -9.61 -6.29 -0.50
CA THR A 331 -8.53 -7.27 -0.46
C THR A 331 -7.84 -7.23 0.90
N ASN A 332 -6.88 -8.13 1.14
CA ASN A 332 -6.01 -8.10 2.33
C ASN A 332 -4.98 -6.96 2.32
N GLU A 333 -5.23 -5.88 1.57
CA GLU A 333 -4.35 -4.71 1.50
C GLU A 333 -5.06 -3.45 1.97
N LYS A 334 -4.29 -2.53 2.54
CA LYS A 334 -4.75 -1.18 2.86
C LYS A 334 -5.18 -0.46 1.57
N ARG A 335 -6.38 0.13 1.58
CA ARG A 335 -6.96 0.91 0.48
C ARG A 335 -7.24 2.33 0.95
N SER A 336 -7.28 3.29 0.04
CA SER A 336 -7.74 4.65 0.34
C SER A 336 -8.65 5.16 -0.77
N ILE A 337 -9.75 5.79 -0.39
CA ILE A 337 -10.79 6.31 -1.28
C ILE A 337 -10.83 7.81 -1.10
N ILE A 338 -10.75 8.57 -2.20
CA ILE A 338 -10.87 10.03 -2.14
C ILE A 338 -12.33 10.39 -2.33
N LEU A 339 -12.88 11.15 -1.39
CA LEU A 339 -14.24 11.68 -1.42
C LEU A 339 -14.17 13.18 -1.72
N ASN A 340 -14.62 13.58 -2.90
CA ASN A 340 -14.61 15.00 -3.27
C ASN A 340 -15.77 15.73 -2.59
N ILE A 341 -15.46 16.82 -1.88
CA ILE A 341 -16.45 17.64 -1.21
C ILE A 341 -17.15 18.50 -2.26
N LYS A 342 -18.48 18.39 -2.35
CA LYS A 342 -19.26 19.22 -3.28
C LYS A 342 -19.12 20.71 -2.88
N PRO A 343 -18.99 21.65 -3.83
CA PRO A 343 -18.79 23.07 -3.53
C PRO A 343 -19.81 23.67 -2.55
N LYS A 344 -21.09 23.22 -2.62
CA LYS A 344 -22.15 23.66 -1.71
C LYS A 344 -21.90 23.37 -0.22
N TYR A 345 -21.01 22.42 0.10
CA TYR A 345 -20.66 22.05 1.48
C TYR A 345 -19.33 22.67 1.94
N GLN A 346 -18.55 23.27 1.03
CA GLN A 346 -17.23 23.83 1.36
C GLN A 346 -17.31 24.93 2.42
N LYS A 347 -18.32 25.79 2.34
CA LYS A 347 -18.57 26.83 3.36
C LYS A 347 -18.85 26.23 4.74
N VAL A 348 -19.65 25.16 4.80
CA VAL A 348 -19.99 24.49 6.06
C VAL A 348 -18.73 23.87 6.68
N TYR A 349 -17.86 23.26 5.88
CA TYR A 349 -16.62 22.64 6.38
C TYR A 349 -15.64 23.70 6.90
N MET A 350 -15.55 24.85 6.21
CA MET A 350 -14.79 26.01 6.70
C MET A 350 -15.37 26.56 8.00
N ASP A 351 -16.69 26.62 8.13
CA ASP A 351 -17.36 27.05 9.36
C ASP A 351 -17.11 26.08 10.52
N MET A 352 -17.10 24.76 10.27
CA MET A 352 -16.72 23.72 11.25
C MET A 352 -15.25 23.86 11.68
N ALA A 353 -14.35 24.09 10.72
CA ALA A 353 -12.92 24.22 10.96
C ALA A 353 -12.58 25.45 11.82
N GLN A 354 -13.33 26.54 11.64
CA GLN A 354 -13.17 27.79 12.38
C GLN A 354 -13.98 27.85 13.68
N GLY A 355 -14.75 26.80 13.99
CA GLY A 355 -15.62 26.76 15.18
C GLY A 355 -16.83 27.69 15.12
N ARG A 356 -17.17 28.26 13.95
CA ARG A 356 -18.26 29.24 13.80
C ARG A 356 -19.66 28.66 14.00
N ILE A 357 -19.78 27.33 13.96
CA ILE A 357 -21.04 26.60 14.06
C ILE A 357 -21.03 25.50 15.12
N ASP A 358 -20.11 25.60 16.11
CA ASP A 358 -20.00 24.65 17.22
C ASP A 358 -21.27 24.57 18.09
N ASN A 359 -22.07 25.65 18.08
CA ASN A 359 -23.35 25.72 18.78
C ASN A 359 -24.50 25.04 18.02
N LEU A 360 -24.28 24.59 16.78
CA LEU A 360 -25.28 23.85 16.01
C LEU A 360 -25.17 22.33 16.25
N GLN A 361 -26.30 21.63 16.22
CA GLN A 361 -26.31 20.17 16.20
C GLN A 361 -26.03 19.68 14.76
N ILE A 362 -24.75 19.45 14.46
CA ILE A 362 -24.29 18.91 13.18
C ILE A 362 -24.10 17.41 13.32
N ARG A 363 -24.52 16.66 12.29
CA ARG A 363 -24.15 15.25 12.15
C ARG A 363 -23.65 14.95 10.74
N VAL A 364 -22.48 14.34 10.68
CA VAL A 364 -21.84 13.89 9.45
C VAL A 364 -21.73 12.39 9.49
N THR A 365 -22.38 11.75 8.52
CA THR A 365 -22.39 10.31 8.37
C THR A 365 -21.80 9.96 7.01
N LEU A 366 -20.80 9.09 7.02
CA LEU A 366 -20.32 8.42 5.82
C LEU A 366 -21.16 7.18 5.56
N GLN A 367 -21.69 7.09 4.34
CA GLN A 367 -22.34 5.89 3.85
C GLN A 367 -21.47 5.30 2.74
N ILE A 368 -21.00 4.06 2.94
CA ILE A 368 -20.16 3.36 1.96
C ILE A 368 -20.85 2.06 1.56
N SER A 369 -21.06 1.86 0.26
CA SER A 369 -21.59 0.60 -0.25
C SER A 369 -20.47 -0.21 -0.87
N ILE A 370 -20.26 -1.45 -0.41
CA ILE A 370 -19.12 -2.25 -0.85
C ILE A 370 -19.56 -3.63 -1.37
N SER A 371 -18.88 -4.08 -2.42
CA SER A 371 -19.01 -5.41 -3.01
C SER A 371 -18.10 -6.38 -2.28
N VAL A 372 -18.68 -7.45 -1.76
CA VAL A 372 -18.01 -8.40 -0.88
C VAL A 372 -17.70 -9.68 -1.64
N THR A 373 -16.43 -10.05 -1.66
CA THR A 373 -15.95 -11.32 -2.22
C THR A 373 -15.43 -12.30 -1.17
N GLN A 374 -15.12 -11.84 0.05
CA GLN A 374 -14.66 -12.67 1.17
C GLN A 374 -15.41 -12.35 2.47
N THR A 375 -15.80 -13.40 3.20
CA THR A 375 -16.44 -13.34 4.53
C THR A 375 -15.39 -13.51 5.64
N GLY A 376 -15.71 -13.08 6.86
CA GLY A 376 -14.82 -13.24 8.02
C GLY A 376 -13.65 -12.25 8.09
N LEU A 377 -13.66 -11.19 7.29
CA LEU A 377 -12.69 -10.09 7.36
C LEU A 377 -13.31 -8.85 8.00
N MET A 378 -12.55 -8.20 8.87
CA MET A 378 -12.86 -6.90 9.45
C MET A 378 -11.89 -5.87 8.88
N TYR A 379 -12.35 -4.64 8.71
CA TYR A 379 -11.47 -3.55 8.29
C TYR A 379 -11.60 -2.36 9.23
N GLU A 380 -10.49 -1.75 9.57
CA GLU A 380 -10.45 -0.46 10.24
C GLU A 380 -10.60 0.66 9.22
N MET A 381 -11.45 1.63 9.55
CA MET A 381 -11.76 2.78 8.70
C MET A 381 -11.21 4.03 9.33
N TYR A 382 -10.55 4.86 8.53
CA TYR A 382 -9.94 6.10 8.97
C TYR A 382 -10.29 7.25 8.03
N LEU A 383 -10.63 8.40 8.61
CA LEU A 383 -10.84 9.66 7.90
C LEU A 383 -9.53 10.46 7.84
N ASN A 384 -9.10 10.81 6.63
CA ASN A 384 -7.85 11.50 6.34
C ASN A 384 -6.66 10.85 7.07
N LEU A 385 -6.58 9.51 7.05
CA LEU A 385 -5.49 8.80 7.73
C LEU A 385 -4.16 9.37 7.23
N PRO A 386 -3.36 9.99 8.11
CA PRO A 386 -2.12 10.58 7.66
C PRO A 386 -1.22 9.49 7.09
N PRO A 387 -0.54 9.74 5.95
CA PRO A 387 0.37 8.77 5.37
C PRO A 387 1.35 8.23 6.41
N ASN A 388 1.56 6.91 6.42
CA ASN A 388 2.54 6.20 7.30
C ASN A 388 2.24 6.21 8.78
N THR A 389 1.05 6.68 9.16
CA THR A 389 0.50 6.33 10.46
C THR A 389 0.09 4.87 10.38
N GLN A 390 0.64 4.03 11.27
CA GLN A 390 0.08 2.69 11.38
C GLN A 390 -1.35 2.81 11.89
N PRO A 391 -2.29 2.16 11.21
CA PRO A 391 -3.66 2.01 11.67
C PRO A 391 -3.69 1.57 13.14
N TYR A 392 -4.31 2.38 13.98
CA TYR A 392 -4.58 2.08 15.37
C TYR A 392 -5.92 2.69 15.75
N GLU A 393 -6.78 1.91 16.41
CA GLU A 393 -8.15 2.32 16.77
C GLU A 393 -8.20 3.57 17.66
N GLY A 394 -7.14 3.84 18.43
CA GLY A 394 -7.04 5.06 19.23
C GLY A 394 -6.59 6.31 18.47
N LEU A 395 -6.37 6.24 17.15
CA LEU A 395 -6.06 7.44 16.36
C LEU A 395 -7.26 8.39 16.29
N PRO A 396 -7.07 9.71 16.39
CA PRO A 396 -8.14 10.69 16.21
C PRO A 396 -8.87 10.59 14.85
N ASN A 397 -8.21 9.99 13.86
CA ASN A 397 -8.71 9.77 12.51
C ASN A 397 -9.51 8.47 12.37
N PHE A 398 -9.49 7.57 13.36
CA PHE A 398 -10.25 6.32 13.31
C PHE A 398 -11.75 6.60 13.41
N ILE A 399 -12.52 6.18 12.40
CA ILE A 399 -13.98 6.39 12.34
C ILE A 399 -14.78 5.12 12.62
N GLY A 400 -14.13 3.97 12.77
CA GLY A 400 -14.75 2.72 13.20
C GLY A 400 -14.36 1.50 12.36
N TYR A 401 -14.95 0.35 12.67
CA TYR A 401 -14.74 -0.89 11.92
C TYR A 401 -15.83 -1.11 10.88
N LEU A 402 -15.40 -1.40 9.66
CA LEU A 402 -16.20 -2.00 8.62
C LEU A 402 -16.23 -3.52 8.84
N SER A 403 -17.40 -4.02 9.17
CA SER A 403 -17.65 -5.44 9.43
C SER A 403 -18.50 -5.99 8.31
N ASN A 404 -18.23 -7.23 7.92
CA ASN A 404 -18.88 -7.84 6.77
C ASN A 404 -19.34 -9.27 7.08
N PHE A 405 -20.04 -9.40 8.21
CA PHE A 405 -20.74 -10.61 8.55
C PHE A 405 -22.06 -10.67 7.78
N GLY A 406 -22.50 -11.85 7.33
CA GLY A 406 -23.78 -12.02 6.64
C GLY A 406 -23.71 -12.22 5.12
N GLY A 407 -22.53 -12.46 4.53
CA GLY A 407 -22.38 -12.80 3.10
C GLY A 407 -23.28 -13.99 2.68
N VAL A 408 -23.70 -14.06 1.41
CA VAL A 408 -24.53 -15.19 0.92
C VAL A 408 -23.78 -16.50 1.16
N CYS A 409 -24.50 -17.60 1.41
CA CYS A 409 -23.93 -18.93 1.65
C CYS A 409 -23.18 -19.57 0.48
N VAL A 410 -22.78 -18.76 -0.51
CA VAL A 410 -22.12 -19.18 -1.74
C VAL A 410 -20.80 -18.48 -1.99
N ASN A 411 -19.86 -19.29 -2.42
CA ASN A 411 -18.62 -18.88 -3.08
C ASN A 411 -18.83 -18.77 -4.61
N ARG A 412 -19.85 -18.01 -5.07
CA ARG A 412 -20.17 -17.87 -6.51
C ARG A 412 -19.43 -16.70 -7.16
N THR A 413 -18.84 -16.98 -8.31
CA THR A 413 -18.20 -16.06 -9.26
C THR A 413 -19.18 -15.29 -10.17
N THR A 414 -20.50 -15.27 -9.89
CA THR A 414 -21.48 -14.64 -10.80
C THR A 414 -22.52 -13.77 -10.07
N ARG A 415 -22.39 -12.45 -10.29
CA ARG A 415 -23.44 -11.40 -10.36
C ARG A 415 -24.39 -11.10 -9.18
N ASP A 416 -24.31 -11.78 -8.04
CA ASP A 416 -25.03 -11.37 -6.81
C ASP A 416 -24.06 -10.91 -5.69
N THR A 417 -23.04 -10.16 -6.06
CA THR A 417 -22.26 -9.37 -5.11
C THR A 417 -23.18 -8.30 -4.52
N ALA A 418 -23.89 -8.62 -3.44
CA ALA A 418 -24.78 -7.69 -2.79
C ALA A 418 -23.97 -6.49 -2.29
N LEU A 419 -24.09 -5.34 -2.96
CA LEU A 419 -23.64 -4.04 -2.44
C LEU A 419 -24.21 -3.87 -1.03
N ARG A 420 -23.31 -3.77 -0.04
CA ARG A 420 -23.65 -3.58 1.38
C ARG A 420 -23.40 -2.16 1.81
N THR A 421 -24.45 -1.51 2.26
CA THR A 421 -24.39 -0.16 2.81
C THR A 421 -23.95 -0.20 4.26
N ASN A 422 -22.74 0.26 4.53
CA ASN A 422 -22.19 0.48 5.86
C ASN A 422 -22.23 1.96 6.20
N CYS A 423 -22.42 2.29 7.47
CA CYS A 423 -22.52 3.67 7.93
C CYS A 423 -21.58 3.99 9.08
N PHE A 424 -20.92 5.14 9.01
CA PHE A 424 -19.99 5.65 10.02
C PHE A 424 -20.39 7.06 10.43
N GLU A 425 -20.71 7.25 11.71
CA GLU A 425 -20.79 8.60 12.29
C GLU A 425 -19.35 9.11 12.45
N MET A 426 -19.03 10.26 11.88
CA MET A 426 -17.66 10.80 11.83
C MET A 426 -17.59 12.26 12.23
N THR A 427 -18.60 12.80 12.92
CA THR A 427 -18.70 14.25 13.17
C THR A 427 -17.48 14.75 13.95
N ASP A 428 -17.18 14.12 15.08
CA ASP A 428 -16.08 14.55 15.94
C ASP A 428 -14.72 14.35 15.26
N ASN A 429 -14.56 13.24 14.54
CA ASN A 429 -13.34 12.97 13.77
C ASN A 429 -13.14 14.02 12.66
N LEU A 430 -14.21 14.36 11.93
CA LEU A 430 -14.16 15.34 10.86
C LEU A 430 -13.88 16.74 11.40
N ILE A 431 -14.53 17.15 12.50
CA ILE A 431 -14.26 18.44 13.15
C ILE A 431 -12.78 18.53 13.54
N LYS A 432 -12.23 17.48 14.18
CA LYS A 432 -10.81 17.44 14.56
C LYS A 432 -9.89 17.55 13.34
N VAL A 433 -10.17 16.79 12.28
CA VAL A 433 -9.40 16.81 11.03
C VAL A 433 -9.44 18.19 10.38
N LEU A 434 -10.63 18.79 10.25
CA LEU A 434 -10.82 20.09 9.62
C LEU A 434 -10.13 21.20 10.41
N ARG A 435 -10.24 21.19 11.75
CA ARG A 435 -9.55 22.15 12.62
C ARG A 435 -8.03 22.04 12.50
N ASN A 436 -7.49 20.82 12.50
CA ASN A 436 -6.06 20.60 12.35
C ASN A 436 -5.55 21.08 10.98
N GLU A 437 -6.29 20.80 9.91
CA GLU A 437 -5.94 21.30 8.57
C GLU A 437 -5.99 22.83 8.52
N TYR A 438 -7.07 23.44 9.01
CA TYR A 438 -7.21 24.90 9.02
C TYR A 438 -6.13 25.58 9.86
N ASN A 439 -5.81 25.05 11.04
CA ASN A 439 -4.76 25.62 11.90
C ASN A 439 -3.38 25.54 11.25
N TYR A 440 -3.13 24.53 10.43
CA TYR A 440 -1.84 24.34 9.77
C TYR A 440 -1.73 25.11 8.45
N TYR A 441 -2.78 25.11 7.62
CA TYR A 441 -2.75 25.63 6.25
C TYR A 441 -3.53 26.95 6.05
N GLY A 442 -4.35 27.37 7.02
CA GLY A 442 -5.27 28.50 6.87
C GLY A 442 -6.51 28.21 6.00
N ASP A 443 -6.67 26.99 5.51
CA ASP A 443 -7.77 26.54 4.66
C ASP A 443 -8.05 25.04 4.88
N VAL A 444 -9.19 24.55 4.39
CA VAL A 444 -9.54 23.11 4.41
C VAL A 444 -9.51 22.53 3.00
N LYS A 445 -9.06 21.29 2.86
CA LYS A 445 -9.05 20.62 1.55
C LYS A 445 -10.47 20.44 1.01
N ASN A 446 -10.61 20.44 -0.31
CA ASN A 446 -11.87 20.15 -1.00
C ASN A 446 -12.13 18.64 -1.18
N TYR A 447 -11.35 17.79 -0.52
CA TYR A 447 -11.56 16.34 -0.52
C TYR A 447 -11.26 15.75 0.87
N LEU A 448 -11.88 14.62 1.15
CA LEU A 448 -11.55 13.73 2.26
C LEU A 448 -10.94 12.44 1.69
N THR A 449 -10.18 11.71 2.49
CA THR A 449 -9.68 10.38 2.17
C THR A 449 -10.22 9.40 3.20
N ILE A 450 -10.88 8.34 2.78
CA ILE A 450 -11.26 7.22 3.64
C ILE A 450 -10.28 6.09 3.42
N THR A 451 -9.49 5.79 4.44
CA THR A 451 -8.51 4.72 4.41
C THR A 451 -9.08 3.48 5.09
N ILE A 452 -9.08 2.37 4.37
CA ILE A 452 -9.62 1.06 4.78
C ILE A 452 -8.44 0.11 4.98
N VAL A 453 -8.34 -0.50 6.15
CA VAL A 453 -7.19 -1.34 6.53
C VAL A 453 -7.70 -2.69 7.00
N PRO A 454 -7.29 -3.81 6.39
CA PRO A 454 -7.69 -5.14 6.85
C PRO A 454 -7.13 -5.42 8.24
N LYS A 455 -7.98 -5.99 9.11
CA LYS A 455 -7.64 -6.41 10.46
C LYS A 455 -7.69 -7.93 10.55
N SER A 456 -6.56 -8.54 10.88
CA SER A 456 -6.50 -9.97 11.22
C SER A 456 -6.99 -10.18 12.65
N CYS A 457 -7.65 -11.31 12.90
CA CYS A 457 -8.06 -11.68 14.25
C CYS A 457 -6.91 -12.26 15.10
N ASP A 458 -5.79 -12.69 14.48
CA ASP A 458 -4.61 -13.21 15.18
C ASP A 458 -3.62 -12.12 15.63
N THR A 459 -3.87 -10.85 15.28
CA THR A 459 -3.02 -9.70 15.66
C THR A 459 -3.42 -9.01 16.97
N VAL A 460 -4.36 -9.55 17.76
CA VAL A 460 -4.75 -8.95 19.05
C VAL A 460 -3.87 -9.48 20.18
N VAL A 461 -2.78 -8.75 20.47
CA VAL A 461 -2.13 -8.73 21.78
C VAL A 461 -2.22 -7.30 22.29
N TYR A 462 -3.11 -7.06 23.25
CA TYR A 462 -2.97 -5.93 24.15
C TYR A 462 -2.25 -6.44 25.40
N PRO A 463 -1.11 -5.85 25.80
CA PRO A 463 -0.70 -5.90 27.19
C PRO A 463 -1.71 -5.06 27.98
N LEU A 464 -2.39 -5.71 28.92
CA LEU A 464 -3.01 -5.03 30.05
C LEU A 464 -1.85 -4.53 30.92
N ASP A 465 -1.56 -3.24 30.87
CA ASP A 465 -0.92 -2.56 31.99
C ASP A 465 -1.59 -1.19 32.16
N GLU A 466 -2.27 -1.08 33.30
CA GLU A 466 -2.68 0.17 33.92
C GLU A 466 -1.42 0.92 34.33
N ASP A 467 -0.96 1.86 33.49
CA ASP A 467 -0.24 3.08 33.86
C ASP A 467 0.38 3.72 32.61
N TYR A 468 -0.38 4.55 31.90
CA TYR A 468 0.21 5.48 30.92
C TYR A 468 -0.36 6.88 31.08
N ILE A 469 0.35 7.65 31.92
CA ILE A 469 0.44 9.10 31.80
C ILE A 469 0.90 9.44 30.37
N ILE A 470 0.21 10.40 29.77
CA ILE A 470 0.47 10.99 28.45
C ILE A 470 1.98 11.19 28.21
N LYS A 471 2.53 10.43 27.26
CA LYS A 471 3.74 10.81 26.51
C LYS A 471 3.51 10.51 25.03
N GLU A 472 3.60 11.55 24.20
CA GLU A 472 3.53 11.50 22.74
C GLU A 472 4.36 10.34 22.14
N ILE A 473 3.75 9.50 21.29
CA ILE A 473 4.47 8.49 20.50
C ILE A 473 4.56 8.97 19.04
N LYS A 474 5.78 9.34 18.62
CA LYS A 474 6.16 9.65 17.23
C LYS A 474 6.33 8.34 16.43
N TYR A 475 5.62 8.17 15.30
CA TYR A 475 5.88 7.08 14.35
C TYR A 475 7.24 7.28 13.68
N ARG A 476 8.07 6.23 13.63
CA ARG A 476 9.40 6.26 13.01
C ARG A 476 9.39 5.50 11.68
N PRO A 477 9.58 6.15 10.51
CA PRO A 477 9.71 5.46 9.22
C PRO A 477 10.98 4.58 9.18
N PHE A 478 11.01 3.56 8.31
CA PHE A 478 12.22 2.79 8.05
C PHE A 478 13.31 3.74 7.54
N VAL A 479 14.49 3.68 8.13
CA VAL A 479 15.58 4.60 7.79
C VAL A 479 16.61 3.84 6.97
N ARG A 480 16.68 4.12 5.67
CA ARG A 480 17.81 3.71 4.83
C ARG A 480 19.01 4.54 5.22
N LYS A 481 20.07 3.87 5.69
CA LYS A 481 21.29 4.51 6.20
C LYS A 481 22.45 4.32 5.23
N SER A 482 23.48 5.14 5.38
CA SER A 482 24.74 4.88 4.69
C SER A 482 25.32 3.54 5.12
N LEU A 483 25.93 2.79 4.18
CA LEU A 483 26.71 1.60 4.47
C LEU A 483 27.77 1.84 5.55
N ASN A 484 28.39 3.03 5.57
CA ASN A 484 29.45 3.35 6.52
C ASN A 484 28.94 3.65 7.94
N THR A 485 27.63 3.73 8.16
CA THR A 485 27.03 3.95 9.47
C THR A 485 26.32 2.73 10.03
N LEU A 486 26.36 1.61 9.29
CA LEU A 486 25.78 0.34 9.76
C LEU A 486 26.55 -0.22 10.94
N THR A 487 25.79 -0.69 11.92
CA THR A 487 26.30 -1.46 13.06
C THR A 487 26.67 -2.88 12.63
N PHE A 488 27.46 -3.56 13.45
CA PHE A 488 27.80 -4.98 13.24
C PHE A 488 26.56 -5.86 13.04
N SER A 489 25.50 -5.66 13.83
CA SER A 489 24.25 -6.41 13.70
C SER A 489 23.54 -6.15 12.37
N GLU A 490 23.53 -4.91 11.90
CA GLU A 490 22.89 -4.55 10.62
C GLU A 490 23.66 -5.16 9.43
N TRP A 491 24.99 -5.24 9.52
CA TRP A 491 25.82 -5.97 8.56
C TRP A 491 25.52 -7.48 8.54
N GLU A 492 25.34 -8.10 9.72
CA GLU A 492 24.99 -9.51 9.82
C GLU A 492 23.59 -9.80 9.25
N ASP A 493 22.62 -8.91 9.47
CA ASP A 493 21.28 -9.04 8.88
C ASP A 493 21.32 -8.95 7.35
N LEU A 494 22.12 -8.03 6.81
CA LEU A 494 22.34 -7.89 5.38
C LEU A 494 22.95 -9.17 4.78
N ARG A 495 24.05 -9.67 5.36
CA ARG A 495 24.70 -10.92 4.93
C ARG A 495 23.74 -12.10 5.00
N ARG A 496 22.98 -12.23 6.10
CA ARG A 496 22.00 -13.31 6.26
C ARG A 496 20.92 -13.26 5.17
N GLY A 497 20.39 -12.06 4.89
CA GLY A 497 19.40 -11.87 3.84
C GLY A 497 19.89 -12.35 2.47
N PHE A 498 21.08 -11.91 2.05
CA PHE A 498 21.67 -12.34 0.77
C PHE A 498 21.95 -13.85 0.74
N ARG A 499 22.53 -14.41 1.80
CA ARG A 499 22.80 -15.86 1.89
C ARG A 499 21.52 -16.69 1.73
N VAL A 500 20.44 -16.29 2.40
CA VAL A 500 19.15 -16.97 2.30
C VAL A 500 18.56 -16.84 0.90
N MET A 501 18.68 -15.68 0.26
CA MET A 501 18.18 -15.47 -1.10
C MET A 501 18.98 -16.23 -2.16
N GLU A 502 20.30 -16.36 -1.99
CA GLU A 502 21.18 -17.14 -2.87
C GLU A 502 20.91 -18.64 -2.78
N ALA A 503 20.58 -19.14 -1.60
CA ALA A 503 20.28 -20.55 -1.38
C ALA A 503 18.94 -21.01 -1.98
N ARG A 504 18.05 -20.08 -2.36
CA ARG A 504 16.75 -20.38 -2.96
C ARG A 504 16.92 -20.86 -4.41
N LYS A 505 15.96 -21.67 -4.86
CA LYS A 505 15.97 -22.22 -6.23
C LYS A 505 15.84 -21.09 -7.26
N LEU A 506 16.45 -21.27 -8.44
CA LEU A 506 16.40 -20.30 -9.55
C LEU A 506 14.99 -19.78 -9.87
N LEU A 507 13.99 -20.67 -9.87
CA LEU A 507 12.59 -20.32 -10.22
C LEU A 507 11.76 -19.87 -9.01
N ASP A 508 12.35 -19.81 -7.82
CA ASP A 508 11.73 -19.15 -6.69
C ASP A 508 11.77 -17.64 -6.94
N PRO A 509 10.62 -16.95 -7.05
CA PRO A 509 10.58 -15.53 -7.32
C PRO A 509 11.24 -14.69 -6.23
N THR A 510 11.48 -15.24 -5.04
CA THR A 510 12.17 -14.59 -3.93
C THR A 510 13.66 -14.92 -3.87
N SER A 511 14.22 -15.66 -4.83
CA SER A 511 15.67 -15.91 -4.93
C SER A 511 16.44 -14.71 -5.46
N LEU A 512 17.73 -14.59 -5.11
CA LEU A 512 18.59 -13.52 -5.63
C LEU A 512 18.69 -13.59 -7.15
N THR A 513 18.89 -14.80 -7.70
CA THR A 513 19.04 -15.00 -9.15
C THR A 513 17.78 -14.64 -9.91
N TYR A 514 16.60 -14.99 -9.39
CA TYR A 514 15.34 -14.60 -10.03
C TYR A 514 15.17 -13.09 -10.01
N GLN A 515 15.38 -12.44 -8.86
CA GLN A 515 15.28 -10.99 -8.74
C GLN A 515 16.26 -10.31 -9.69
N ALA A 516 17.53 -10.73 -9.72
CA ALA A 516 18.52 -10.21 -10.66
C ALA A 516 18.10 -10.37 -12.14
N ASN A 517 17.46 -11.49 -12.50
CA ASN A 517 16.97 -11.71 -13.86
C ASN A 517 15.77 -10.81 -14.23
N ILE A 518 15.02 -10.25 -13.26
CA ILE A 518 14.02 -9.20 -13.52
C ILE A 518 14.70 -7.95 -14.10
N HIS A 519 15.85 -7.57 -13.56
CA HIS A 519 16.64 -6.48 -14.11
C HIS A 519 17.21 -6.85 -15.48
N GLY A 520 17.98 -7.94 -15.59
CA GLY A 520 18.55 -8.40 -16.86
C GLY A 520 18.85 -9.89 -16.88
N TYR A 521 18.61 -10.55 -18.01
CA TYR A 521 18.73 -11.99 -18.20
C TYR A 521 19.93 -12.30 -19.10
N PRO A 522 21.01 -12.92 -18.59
CA PRO A 522 22.28 -13.03 -19.33
C PRO A 522 22.25 -13.98 -20.54
N GLU A 523 21.23 -14.82 -20.66
CA GLU A 523 21.00 -15.67 -21.84
C GLU A 523 20.08 -14.98 -22.85
N TYR A 524 19.70 -13.71 -22.61
CA TYR A 524 18.93 -12.92 -23.56
C TYR A 524 19.82 -12.50 -24.73
N ASP A 525 19.48 -13.02 -25.91
CA ASP A 525 20.18 -12.77 -27.17
C ASP A 525 19.27 -12.07 -28.21
N GLY A 526 18.10 -11.61 -27.79
CA GLY A 526 17.09 -11.00 -28.67
C GLY A 526 16.37 -12.00 -29.59
N SER A 527 16.72 -13.28 -29.58
CA SER A 527 16.05 -14.30 -30.38
C SER A 527 14.60 -14.51 -29.92
N PRO A 528 13.71 -15.03 -30.79
CA PRO A 528 12.35 -15.38 -30.39
C PRO A 528 12.30 -16.35 -29.18
N ALA A 529 13.30 -17.23 -29.04
CA ALA A 529 13.36 -18.19 -27.94
C ALA A 529 13.64 -17.51 -26.60
N SER A 530 14.66 -16.63 -26.52
CA SER A 530 14.97 -15.91 -25.28
C SER A 530 13.87 -14.90 -24.91
N ASN A 531 13.19 -14.30 -25.90
CA ASN A 531 12.00 -13.48 -25.70
C ASN A 531 10.86 -14.24 -25.00
N VAL A 532 10.57 -15.48 -25.45
CA VAL A 532 9.53 -16.31 -24.84
C VAL A 532 9.89 -16.66 -23.40
N VAL A 533 11.16 -16.98 -23.12
CA VAL A 533 11.63 -17.29 -21.77
C VAL A 533 11.51 -16.06 -20.86
N ALA A 534 12.02 -14.91 -21.30
CA ALA A 534 11.97 -13.67 -20.54
C ALA A 534 10.53 -13.26 -20.20
N ALA A 535 9.62 -13.33 -21.18
CA ALA A 535 8.21 -13.04 -20.98
C ALA A 535 7.54 -14.03 -20.02
N LYS A 536 7.85 -15.33 -20.13
CA LYS A 536 7.29 -16.38 -19.26
C LYS A 536 7.62 -16.17 -17.78
N TYR A 537 8.82 -15.69 -17.48
CA TYR A 537 9.30 -15.54 -16.10
C TYR A 537 9.40 -14.07 -15.64
N ASN A 538 8.83 -13.11 -16.39
CA ASN A 538 8.92 -11.69 -16.05
C ASN A 538 10.38 -11.22 -15.83
N TRP A 539 11.29 -11.71 -16.67
CA TRP A 539 12.70 -11.35 -16.71
C TRP A 539 12.97 -10.33 -17.82
N GLN A 540 14.13 -9.67 -17.81
CA GLN A 540 14.49 -8.66 -18.80
C GLN A 540 13.49 -7.48 -18.83
N GLN A 541 13.19 -6.92 -17.65
CA GLN A 541 12.14 -5.90 -17.46
C GLN A 541 12.68 -4.53 -17.02
N CYS A 542 14.01 -4.34 -16.86
CA CYS A 542 14.56 -3.03 -16.46
C CYS A 542 14.17 -1.93 -17.45
N ASN A 543 14.23 -0.68 -17.02
CA ASN A 543 14.01 0.47 -17.89
C ASN A 543 15.23 1.37 -17.78
N HIS A 544 15.96 1.52 -18.88
CA HIS A 544 17.17 2.33 -18.99
C HIS A 544 17.08 3.29 -20.19
N ALA A 545 17.82 4.38 -20.10
CA ALA A 545 17.91 5.51 -21.00
C ALA A 545 16.56 6.15 -21.30
N GLU A 546 15.72 6.33 -20.28
CA GLU A 546 14.38 6.93 -20.41
C GLU A 546 13.78 7.41 -19.08
N TYR A 547 12.75 8.26 -19.17
CA TYR A 547 12.04 8.84 -18.02
C TYR A 547 11.41 7.87 -17.01
N PHE A 548 11.29 6.57 -17.31
CA PHE A 548 10.84 5.55 -16.37
C PHE A 548 11.95 4.96 -15.50
N PHE A 549 13.23 5.22 -15.83
CA PHE A 549 14.41 4.72 -15.12
C PHE A 549 14.30 4.87 -13.60
N THR A 550 14.04 6.08 -13.12
CA THR A 550 14.00 6.39 -11.68
C THR A 550 12.88 5.65 -10.94
N VAL A 551 11.65 5.69 -11.46
CA VAL A 551 10.50 5.07 -10.79
C VAL A 551 10.53 3.54 -10.87
N TRP A 552 11.03 2.98 -11.97
CA TRP A 552 11.17 1.53 -12.10
C TRP A 552 12.17 0.99 -11.07
N HIS A 553 13.35 1.60 -10.95
CA HIS A 553 14.35 1.19 -9.96
C HIS A 553 13.88 1.43 -8.52
N ARG A 554 13.13 2.50 -8.24
CA ARG A 554 12.49 2.70 -6.93
C ARG A 554 11.51 1.58 -6.58
N MET A 555 10.65 1.16 -7.50
CA MET A 555 9.75 0.02 -7.29
C MET A 555 10.54 -1.27 -7.07
N TYR A 556 11.56 -1.50 -7.89
CA TYR A 556 12.42 -2.67 -7.79
C TYR A 556 13.09 -2.78 -6.42
N LEU A 557 13.68 -1.68 -5.93
CA LEU A 557 14.25 -1.60 -4.58
C LEU A 557 13.20 -1.81 -3.48
N TYR A 558 12.00 -1.26 -3.63
CA TYR A 558 10.93 -1.40 -2.64
C TYR A 558 10.53 -2.87 -2.43
N PHE A 559 10.35 -3.62 -3.52
CA PHE A 559 10.00 -5.05 -3.42
C PHE A 559 11.18 -5.91 -3.00
N PHE A 560 12.39 -5.65 -3.52
CA PHE A 560 13.58 -6.36 -3.10
C PHE A 560 13.88 -6.16 -1.61
N GLU A 561 13.74 -4.94 -1.08
CA GLU A 561 13.92 -4.66 0.36
C GLU A 561 12.96 -5.48 1.22
N ARG A 562 11.70 -5.65 0.80
CA ARG A 562 10.72 -6.47 1.54
C ARG A 562 11.10 -7.95 1.53
N ILE A 563 11.55 -8.47 0.38
CA ILE A 563 12.03 -9.84 0.24
C ILE A 563 13.28 -10.06 1.12
N LEU A 564 14.23 -9.13 1.07
CA LEU A 564 15.48 -9.19 1.82
C LEU A 564 15.25 -9.02 3.33
N ARG A 565 14.33 -8.13 3.74
CA ARG A 565 13.88 -7.98 5.13
C ARG A 565 13.35 -9.31 5.67
N ARG A 566 12.47 -9.98 4.93
CA ARG A 566 11.97 -11.31 5.30
C ARG A 566 13.09 -12.35 5.35
N ALA A 567 13.99 -12.35 4.37
CA ALA A 567 15.12 -13.27 4.32
C ALA A 567 16.13 -13.08 5.47
N SER A 568 16.32 -11.83 5.91
CA SER A 568 17.19 -11.48 7.05
C SER A 568 16.59 -11.89 8.40
N GLY A 569 15.27 -12.05 8.49
CA GLY A 569 14.56 -12.28 9.75
C GLY A 569 14.43 -11.04 10.65
N ASN A 570 14.95 -9.88 10.23
CA ASN A 570 14.83 -8.63 10.96
C ASN A 570 13.66 -7.79 10.43
N PRO A 571 12.55 -7.61 11.20
CA PRO A 571 11.39 -6.84 10.75
C PRO A 571 11.68 -5.33 10.59
N ASN A 572 12.77 -4.83 11.18
CA ASN A 572 13.21 -3.44 11.11
C ASN A 572 14.24 -3.16 10.02
N PHE A 573 14.61 -4.17 9.23
CA PHE A 573 15.62 -4.03 8.19
C PHE A 573 15.18 -3.04 7.09
N ALA A 574 16.11 -2.18 6.67
CA ALA A 574 15.98 -1.28 5.53
C ALA A 574 17.26 -1.38 4.69
N LEU A 575 17.15 -1.28 3.36
CA LEU A 575 18.33 -1.33 2.51
C LEU A 575 19.26 -0.13 2.81
N PRO A 576 20.57 -0.36 2.95
CA PRO A 576 21.54 0.72 3.06
C PRO A 576 21.92 1.28 1.69
N TYR A 577 22.34 2.55 1.64
CA TYR A 577 22.87 3.19 0.44
C TYR A 577 24.38 3.38 0.51
N TRP A 578 25.06 3.35 -0.64
CA TRP A 578 26.48 3.69 -0.73
C TRP A 578 26.66 5.20 -0.96
N ASP A 579 27.05 5.96 0.08
CA ASP A 579 27.15 7.43 0.01
C ASP A 579 28.43 7.94 -0.67
N TYR A 580 28.67 7.56 -1.93
CA TYR A 580 29.86 8.03 -2.66
C TYR A 580 29.87 9.54 -2.96
N ALA A 581 28.77 10.28 -2.67
CA ALA A 581 28.78 11.74 -2.74
C ALA A 581 29.66 12.36 -1.65
N ASP A 582 29.81 11.69 -0.50
CA ASP A 582 30.79 12.05 0.53
C ASP A 582 32.19 11.56 0.09
N PRO A 583 33.17 12.46 -0.07
CA PRO A 583 34.54 12.09 -0.44
C PRO A 583 35.17 11.00 0.45
N MET A 584 34.78 10.93 1.72
CA MET A 584 35.28 9.93 2.67
C MET A 584 34.66 8.54 2.46
N GLN A 585 33.60 8.44 1.68
CA GLN A 585 32.78 7.24 1.52
C GLN A 585 32.78 6.69 0.08
N ARG A 586 33.63 7.25 -0.81
CA ARG A 586 33.87 6.76 -2.19
C ARG A 586 34.55 5.41 -2.27
N GLN A 587 35.14 4.95 -1.16
CA GLN A 587 35.70 3.62 -1.05
C GLN A 587 34.58 2.60 -0.84
N LEU A 588 34.63 1.47 -1.55
CA LEU A 588 33.71 0.36 -1.32
C LEU A 588 33.92 -0.20 0.10
N PRO A 589 32.88 -0.32 0.94
CA PRO A 589 33.03 -0.78 2.32
C PRO A 589 33.66 -2.16 2.42
N GLU A 590 34.48 -2.36 3.45
CA GLU A 590 35.26 -3.58 3.66
C GLU A 590 34.43 -4.89 3.63
N PRO A 591 33.19 -4.95 4.17
CA PRO A 591 32.35 -6.15 4.08
C PRO A 591 32.06 -6.63 2.65
N TYR A 592 32.10 -5.73 1.65
CA TYR A 592 31.94 -6.09 0.24
C TYR A 592 33.24 -6.54 -0.41
N ARG A 593 34.41 -6.28 0.19
CA ARG A 593 35.74 -6.52 -0.40
C ARG A 593 36.44 -7.75 0.14
N MET A 594 35.91 -8.37 1.20
CA MET A 594 36.55 -9.53 1.83
C MET A 594 36.18 -10.87 1.17
N PRO A 595 37.16 -11.65 0.66
CA PRO A 595 36.90 -12.94 0.05
C PRO A 595 36.41 -14.00 1.06
N PRO A 596 35.76 -15.09 0.61
CA PRO A 596 35.01 -16.01 1.47
C PRO A 596 35.83 -16.85 2.46
N ASN A 597 37.17 -16.88 2.37
CA ASN A 597 38.01 -17.82 3.11
C ASN A 597 38.15 -17.55 4.62
N MET A 598 37.30 -16.71 5.22
CA MET A 598 37.17 -16.59 6.68
C MET A 598 35.72 -16.54 7.19
N THR A 599 34.73 -16.39 6.31
CA THR A 599 33.27 -16.44 6.58
C THR A 599 32.60 -16.54 5.22
N GLU A 600 31.62 -17.43 5.01
CA GLU A 600 30.77 -17.40 3.80
C GLU A 600 30.17 -15.99 3.63
N ASN A 601 30.82 -15.15 2.81
CA ASN A 601 30.49 -13.75 2.65
C ASN A 601 29.76 -13.54 1.32
N PRO A 602 28.42 -13.53 1.32
CA PRO A 602 27.64 -13.41 0.08
C PRO A 602 27.73 -12.02 -0.54
N LEU A 603 28.37 -11.04 0.14
CA LEU A 603 28.53 -9.67 -0.36
C LEU A 603 29.75 -9.49 -1.26
N TYR A 604 30.69 -10.43 -1.27
CA TYR A 604 31.92 -10.34 -2.06
C TYR A 604 31.74 -10.91 -3.46
N ILE A 605 32.18 -10.14 -4.46
CA ILE A 605 32.24 -10.56 -5.87
C ILE A 605 33.66 -10.32 -6.37
N GLU A 606 34.31 -11.40 -6.84
CA GLU A 606 35.67 -11.35 -7.40
C GLU A 606 35.72 -10.53 -8.70
N LYS A 607 34.66 -10.60 -9.52
CA LYS A 607 34.54 -9.94 -10.83
C LYS A 607 34.13 -8.46 -10.73
N ARG A 608 34.74 -7.72 -9.81
CA ARG A 608 34.74 -6.25 -9.78
C ARG A 608 36.12 -5.75 -10.19
N CYS A 609 36.24 -4.48 -10.55
CA CYS A 609 37.55 -3.85 -10.77
C CYS A 609 38.49 -4.14 -9.59
N GLN A 610 39.73 -4.54 -9.88
CA GLN A 610 40.70 -4.92 -8.86
C GLN A 610 40.94 -3.76 -7.89
N SER A 611 41.09 -2.55 -8.44
CA SER A 611 41.24 -1.33 -7.65
C SER A 611 40.11 -1.11 -6.63
N VAL A 612 38.87 -1.44 -6.99
CA VAL A 612 37.70 -1.31 -6.10
C VAL A 612 37.71 -2.39 -5.01
N ASN A 613 38.03 -3.65 -5.35
CA ASN A 613 38.18 -4.73 -4.37
C ASN A 613 39.37 -4.52 -3.42
N GLU A 614 40.46 -3.90 -3.89
CA GLU A 614 41.58 -3.43 -3.06
C GLU A 614 41.18 -2.28 -2.13
N GLY A 615 40.03 -1.65 -2.36
CA GLY A 615 39.55 -0.52 -1.57
C GLY A 615 40.19 0.80 -1.98
N LYS A 616 40.53 1.00 -3.26
CA LYS A 616 40.84 2.34 -3.75
C LYS A 616 39.54 3.14 -3.86
N PRO A 617 39.49 4.39 -3.39
CA PRO A 617 38.30 5.22 -3.54
C PRO A 617 38.03 5.54 -5.01
N LEU A 618 36.75 5.58 -5.39
CA LEU A 618 36.34 6.09 -6.69
C LEU A 618 36.64 7.59 -6.82
N SER A 619 36.80 8.08 -8.05
CA SER A 619 37.16 9.47 -8.28
C SER A 619 35.98 10.43 -8.12
N ALA A 620 36.29 11.70 -7.86
CA ALA A 620 35.26 12.72 -7.63
C ALA A 620 34.32 12.87 -8.82
N ALA A 621 34.87 12.90 -10.04
CA ALA A 621 34.09 13.10 -11.24
C ALA A 621 33.22 11.89 -11.64
N ILE A 622 33.47 10.70 -11.08
CA ILE A 622 32.58 9.53 -11.25
C ILE A 622 31.40 9.60 -10.28
N THR A 623 31.64 10.15 -9.09
CA THR A 623 30.73 10.06 -7.95
C THR A 623 29.83 11.29 -7.77
N ASP A 624 30.00 12.34 -8.58
CA ASP A 624 29.35 13.63 -8.40
C ASP A 624 27.84 13.60 -8.76
N PRO A 625 26.92 13.78 -7.79
CA PRO A 625 25.48 13.82 -8.06
C PRO A 625 24.97 15.21 -8.47
N TYR A 626 25.78 16.26 -8.30
CA TYR A 626 25.31 17.64 -8.38
C TYR A 626 24.90 18.11 -9.78
N PRO A 627 25.52 17.65 -10.89
CA PRO A 627 25.02 17.95 -12.23
C PRO A 627 23.55 17.56 -12.42
N ALA A 628 23.16 16.37 -11.95
CA ALA A 628 21.77 15.92 -11.95
C ALA A 628 20.92 16.73 -10.96
N LEU A 629 21.36 16.88 -9.70
CA LEU A 629 20.60 17.60 -8.66
C LEU A 629 20.24 19.05 -9.06
N ARG A 630 21.11 19.73 -9.83
CA ARG A 630 20.88 21.10 -10.31
C ARG A 630 19.91 21.20 -11.49
N SER A 631 19.53 20.10 -12.14
CA SER A 631 18.52 20.16 -13.19
C SER A 631 17.15 20.51 -12.60
N ARG A 632 16.32 21.32 -13.27
CA ARG A 632 14.89 21.50 -12.92
C ARG A 632 13.96 20.88 -13.94
N PHE A 633 14.54 20.31 -14.99
CA PHE A 633 13.82 19.76 -16.11
C PHE A 633 13.80 18.24 -15.98
N PHE A 634 12.66 17.63 -15.63
CA PHE A 634 12.65 16.18 -15.40
C PHE A 634 12.85 15.37 -16.69
N THR A 635 12.14 15.69 -17.79
CA THR A 635 12.13 14.85 -18.99
C THR A 635 11.99 15.61 -20.31
N ALA A 636 12.78 15.20 -21.30
CA ALA A 636 12.69 15.72 -22.67
C ALA A 636 11.49 15.18 -23.46
N LYS A 637 10.78 16.10 -24.13
CA LYS A 637 9.64 15.77 -25.01
C LYS A 637 10.11 14.95 -26.21
N LEU A 638 9.21 14.16 -26.80
CA LEU A 638 9.50 13.44 -28.06
C LEU A 638 9.83 14.39 -29.23
N SER A 639 9.22 15.58 -29.23
CA SER A 639 9.42 16.61 -30.26
C SER A 639 10.73 17.40 -30.11
N ASP A 640 11.43 17.25 -28.98
CA ASP A 640 12.69 17.92 -28.70
C ASP A 640 13.67 16.91 -28.08
N PRO A 641 14.26 16.03 -28.90
CA PRO A 641 15.18 15.02 -28.41
C PRO A 641 16.52 15.57 -27.92
N LEU A 642 16.89 16.77 -28.33
CA LEU A 642 18.16 17.38 -27.97
C LEU A 642 18.19 17.84 -26.51
N ALA A 643 17.04 18.21 -25.96
CA ALA A 643 16.88 18.61 -24.56
C ALA A 643 17.20 17.50 -23.53
N VAL A 644 17.37 16.24 -23.97
CA VAL A 644 17.54 15.08 -23.08
C VAL A 644 18.76 15.19 -22.17
N CYS A 645 19.87 15.74 -22.67
CA CYS A 645 21.10 15.96 -21.90
C CYS A 645 21.00 17.08 -20.87
N SER A 646 19.89 17.82 -20.85
CA SER A 646 19.59 18.76 -19.77
C SER A 646 18.56 18.19 -18.78
N SER A 647 18.00 17.01 -19.06
CA SER A 647 16.93 16.43 -18.27
C SER A 647 17.46 15.59 -17.11
N PHE A 648 16.77 15.63 -15.97
CA PHE A 648 17.12 14.86 -14.78
C PHE A 648 16.93 13.35 -15.02
N GLY A 649 15.72 12.95 -15.43
CA GLY A 649 15.29 11.56 -15.50
C GLY A 649 15.32 10.94 -16.90
N GLY A 650 15.70 11.68 -17.94
CA GLY A 650 15.76 11.17 -19.32
C GLY A 650 14.54 11.50 -20.17
N GLY A 651 14.53 11.04 -21.41
CA GLY A 651 13.52 11.42 -22.41
C GLY A 651 12.26 10.55 -22.39
N ARG A 652 11.15 11.12 -22.87
CA ARG A 652 9.89 10.40 -23.00
C ARG A 652 9.97 9.29 -24.04
N VAL A 653 9.46 8.12 -23.73
CA VAL A 653 9.23 7.06 -24.73
C VAL A 653 7.74 6.79 -24.90
N ARG A 654 7.38 6.14 -26.01
CA ARG A 654 5.98 5.77 -26.23
C ARG A 654 5.56 4.67 -25.25
N ASN A 655 6.32 3.59 -25.17
CA ASN A 655 6.08 2.52 -24.22
C ASN A 655 7.39 2.29 -23.45
N PRO A 656 7.32 1.86 -22.18
CA PRO A 656 8.50 1.46 -21.45
C PRO A 656 9.26 0.38 -22.21
N VAL A 657 10.57 0.50 -22.31
CA VAL A 657 11.42 -0.47 -23.00
C VAL A 657 12.59 -0.88 -22.13
N PHE A 658 13.15 -2.04 -22.43
CA PHE A 658 14.28 -2.59 -21.69
C PHE A 658 15.45 -1.60 -21.55
N ALA A 659 15.85 -1.03 -22.70
CA ALA A 659 16.80 0.06 -22.81
C ALA A 659 16.44 0.90 -24.04
N SER A 660 16.46 2.22 -23.87
CA SER A 660 16.21 3.22 -24.92
C SER A 660 17.54 3.92 -25.26
N ASN A 661 17.50 5.08 -25.93
CA ASN A 661 18.67 5.93 -26.19
C ASN A 661 18.46 7.38 -25.74
N ARG A 662 17.56 7.61 -24.77
CA ARG A 662 17.17 8.94 -24.29
C ARG A 662 17.61 9.15 -22.85
N GLU A 663 18.88 8.87 -22.58
CA GLU A 663 19.52 8.96 -21.28
C GLU A 663 19.48 10.38 -20.69
N GLY A 664 19.18 10.47 -19.39
CA GLY A 664 19.19 11.72 -18.62
C GLY A 664 20.44 11.86 -17.76
N LEU A 665 20.60 13.04 -17.16
CA LEU A 665 21.77 13.38 -16.34
C LEU A 665 22.00 12.39 -15.19
N LEU A 666 20.96 11.99 -14.45
CA LEU A 666 21.11 11.08 -13.31
C LEU A 666 21.60 9.69 -13.70
N GLU A 667 21.07 9.17 -14.81
CA GLU A 667 21.40 7.84 -15.32
C GLU A 667 22.83 7.82 -15.88
N ASN A 668 23.23 8.88 -16.58
CA ASN A 668 24.60 9.05 -17.04
C ASN A 668 25.60 9.18 -15.87
N LEU A 669 25.41 10.21 -15.03
CA LEU A 669 26.28 10.54 -13.91
C LEU A 669 25.44 10.81 -12.65
N PRO A 670 25.63 10.04 -11.56
CA PRO A 670 26.69 9.07 -11.34
C PRO A 670 26.37 7.62 -11.73
N HIS A 671 25.12 7.27 -12.09
CA HIS A 671 24.68 5.87 -12.18
C HIS A 671 25.55 4.99 -13.10
N ASP A 672 25.61 5.30 -14.38
CA ASP A 672 26.33 4.53 -15.40
C ASP A 672 27.84 4.49 -15.11
N HIS A 673 28.40 5.62 -14.65
CA HIS A 673 29.81 5.71 -14.32
C HIS A 673 30.20 4.82 -13.12
N ILE A 674 29.31 4.69 -12.12
CA ILE A 674 29.55 3.81 -10.98
C ILE A 674 29.46 2.35 -11.40
N HIS A 675 28.52 1.97 -12.27
CA HIS A 675 28.45 0.62 -12.84
C HIS A 675 29.76 0.23 -13.53
N ASP A 676 30.20 1.03 -14.49
CA ASP A 676 31.42 0.76 -15.26
C ASP A 676 32.68 0.81 -14.38
N SER A 677 32.78 1.78 -13.46
CA SER A 677 33.94 1.90 -12.56
C SER A 677 34.01 0.81 -11.49
N THR A 678 32.87 0.25 -11.09
CA THR A 678 32.81 -0.83 -10.09
C THR A 678 33.05 -2.17 -10.74
N GLY A 679 32.42 -2.43 -11.90
CA GLY A 679 32.51 -3.71 -12.59
C GLY A 679 33.80 -3.86 -13.36
N GLY A 680 34.16 -2.84 -14.15
CA GLY A 680 35.25 -2.93 -15.13
C GLY A 680 34.96 -3.91 -16.26
N PRO A 681 35.91 -4.08 -17.19
CA PRO A 681 35.69 -4.93 -18.35
C PRO A 681 35.41 -6.39 -17.97
N GLY A 682 34.23 -6.88 -18.36
CA GLY A 682 33.76 -8.24 -18.06
C GLY A 682 33.25 -8.47 -16.63
N GLY A 683 33.18 -7.42 -15.80
CA GLY A 683 32.62 -7.47 -14.45
C GLY A 683 31.09 -7.42 -14.43
N TYR A 684 30.49 -7.86 -13.31
CA TYR A 684 29.02 -7.89 -13.20
C TYR A 684 28.40 -6.50 -13.21
N MET A 685 28.90 -5.58 -12.39
CA MET A 685 28.38 -4.21 -12.30
C MET A 685 28.52 -3.43 -13.60
N ALA A 686 29.41 -3.79 -14.53
CA ALA A 686 29.54 -3.12 -15.82
C ALA A 686 28.64 -3.72 -16.91
N ASP A 687 28.02 -4.87 -16.67
CA ASP A 687 27.14 -5.53 -17.65
C ASP A 687 25.68 -5.42 -17.18
N LEU A 688 24.86 -4.67 -17.93
CA LEU A 688 23.44 -4.47 -17.65
C LEU A 688 22.66 -5.79 -17.42
N CYS A 689 23.03 -6.89 -18.09
CA CYS A 689 22.42 -8.21 -17.91
C CYS A 689 22.84 -8.93 -16.62
N LEU A 690 23.93 -8.50 -15.98
CA LEU A 690 24.53 -9.17 -14.82
C LEU A 690 24.60 -8.30 -13.58
N ALA A 691 24.48 -6.97 -13.70
CA ALA A 691 24.73 -6.01 -12.61
C ALA A 691 23.96 -6.34 -11.33
N ALA A 692 22.66 -6.66 -11.44
CA ALA A 692 21.83 -6.98 -10.28
C ALA A 692 22.19 -8.29 -9.54
N ARG A 693 23.10 -9.11 -10.10
CA ARG A 693 23.68 -10.27 -9.40
C ARG A 693 24.75 -9.87 -8.39
N ASP A 694 25.32 -8.69 -8.52
CA ASP A 694 26.25 -8.15 -7.56
C ASP A 694 25.49 -7.52 -6.37
N PRO A 695 25.69 -7.97 -5.12
CA PRO A 695 25.02 -7.39 -3.95
C PRO A 695 25.21 -5.88 -3.78
N ILE A 696 26.28 -5.27 -4.31
CA ILE A 696 26.48 -3.82 -4.21
C ILE A 696 25.50 -3.03 -5.10
N PHE A 697 24.95 -3.66 -6.13
CA PHE A 697 23.93 -3.07 -7.03
C PHE A 697 22.80 -2.43 -6.23
N TRP A 698 22.30 -3.14 -5.21
CA TRP A 698 21.14 -2.71 -4.43
C TRP A 698 21.43 -1.45 -3.62
N SER A 699 22.61 -1.35 -3.03
CA SER A 699 23.03 -0.16 -2.28
C SER A 699 23.43 1.00 -3.18
N HIS A 700 23.99 0.72 -4.36
CA HIS A 700 24.19 1.73 -5.40
C HIS A 700 22.85 2.32 -5.85
N HIS A 701 21.86 1.48 -6.15
CA HIS A 701 20.54 1.94 -6.57
C HIS A 701 19.75 2.63 -5.45
N CYS A 702 19.94 2.28 -4.18
CA CYS A 702 19.46 3.09 -3.06
C CYS A 702 20.10 4.49 -3.03
N MET A 703 21.36 4.65 -3.46
CA MET A 703 21.97 5.97 -3.61
C MET A 703 21.35 6.75 -4.78
N ILE A 704 21.06 6.10 -5.91
CA ILE A 704 20.35 6.73 -7.04
C ILE A 704 18.95 7.19 -6.63
N ASP A 705 18.20 6.35 -5.92
CA ASP A 705 16.90 6.69 -5.37
C ASP A 705 16.96 7.83 -4.33
N ARG A 706 18.02 7.85 -3.51
CA ARG A 706 18.31 8.97 -2.59
C ARG A 706 18.61 10.27 -3.32
N ILE A 707 19.36 10.24 -4.43
CA ILE A 707 19.62 11.42 -5.25
C ILE A 707 18.31 11.94 -5.84
N TRP A 708 17.42 11.05 -6.31
CA TRP A 708 16.09 11.47 -6.77
C TRP A 708 15.23 12.07 -5.65
N GLU A 709 15.22 11.46 -4.46
CA GLU A 709 14.51 12.05 -3.32
C GLU A 709 15.10 13.40 -2.90
N SER A 710 16.43 13.53 -2.94
CA SER A 710 17.12 14.79 -2.69
C SER A 710 16.73 15.84 -3.74
N TRP A 711 16.65 15.46 -5.01
CA TRP A 711 16.22 16.34 -6.09
C TRP A 711 14.80 16.89 -5.86
N LEU A 712 13.87 16.01 -5.48
CA LEU A 712 12.50 16.39 -5.09
C LEU A 712 12.50 17.35 -3.90
N ASN A 713 13.28 17.05 -2.86
CA ASN A 713 13.42 17.90 -1.67
C ASN A 713 14.01 19.29 -1.99
N ASN A 714 14.88 19.37 -2.99
CA ASN A 714 15.45 20.64 -3.45
C ASN A 714 14.52 21.39 -4.42
N GLY A 715 13.25 21.00 -4.60
CA GLY A 715 12.28 21.70 -5.45
C GLY A 715 12.16 21.15 -6.88
N GLY A 716 12.66 19.94 -7.13
CA GLY A 716 12.37 19.22 -8.37
C GLY A 716 10.91 18.72 -8.43
N GLU A 717 10.29 18.79 -9.61
CA GLU A 717 8.92 18.32 -9.82
C GLU A 717 8.87 17.01 -10.61
N PRO A 718 8.22 15.95 -10.10
CA PRO A 718 8.07 14.70 -10.84
C PRO A 718 7.13 14.89 -12.04
N VAL A 719 7.21 13.98 -13.01
CA VAL A 719 6.29 14.01 -14.16
C VAL A 719 4.86 13.78 -13.71
N ASN A 720 4.02 14.80 -13.87
CA ASN A 720 2.60 14.76 -13.52
C ASN A 720 1.72 14.65 -14.78
N GLU A 721 1.93 13.61 -15.59
CA GLU A 721 1.09 13.36 -16.78
C GLU A 721 0.43 11.98 -16.73
N PRO A 722 -0.83 11.84 -17.17
CA PRO A 722 -1.58 10.60 -17.04
C PRO A 722 -0.90 9.37 -17.66
N ARG A 723 -0.17 9.54 -18.77
CA ARG A 723 0.57 8.45 -19.42
C ARG A 723 1.65 7.89 -18.51
N TYR A 724 2.46 8.78 -17.94
CA TYR A 724 3.50 8.41 -17.00
C TYR A 724 2.89 7.76 -15.74
N LEU A 725 1.93 8.43 -15.11
CA LEU A 725 1.31 8.01 -13.85
C LEU A 725 0.54 6.69 -13.93
N ASN A 726 -0.09 6.39 -15.07
CA ASN A 726 -0.86 5.16 -15.28
C ASN A 726 -0.03 4.06 -15.96
N THR A 727 1.24 4.29 -16.26
CA THR A 727 2.15 3.20 -16.64
C THR A 727 2.33 2.25 -15.46
N SER A 728 2.37 0.95 -15.74
CA SER A 728 2.46 -0.09 -14.72
C SER A 728 3.56 -1.09 -15.01
N PHE A 729 4.16 -1.60 -13.94
CA PHE A 729 5.21 -2.63 -13.99
C PHE A 729 4.83 -3.81 -13.10
N LYS A 730 5.50 -4.94 -13.29
CA LYS A 730 5.22 -6.17 -12.54
C LYS A 730 6.40 -6.54 -11.65
N PHE A 731 6.12 -6.75 -10.36
CA PHE A 731 7.11 -7.16 -9.37
C PHE A 731 6.54 -8.23 -8.44
N TYR A 732 7.41 -9.06 -7.89
CA TYR A 732 7.04 -10.03 -6.87
C TYR A 732 7.17 -9.43 -5.47
N ASP A 733 6.23 -9.72 -4.58
CA ASP A 733 6.34 -9.36 -3.17
C ASP A 733 7.14 -10.40 -2.35
N GLU A 734 7.30 -10.16 -1.04
CA GLU A 734 7.99 -11.06 -0.10
C GLU A 734 7.34 -12.43 0.09
N THR A 735 6.15 -12.66 -0.47
CA THR A 735 5.46 -13.96 -0.49
C THR A 735 5.64 -14.69 -1.82
N GLY A 736 6.25 -14.05 -2.81
CA GLY A 736 6.43 -14.59 -4.15
C GLY A 736 5.20 -14.41 -5.04
N VAL A 737 4.31 -13.48 -4.72
CA VAL A 737 3.13 -13.17 -5.55
C VAL A 737 3.46 -12.04 -6.52
N LEU A 738 3.19 -12.25 -7.82
CA LEU A 738 3.38 -11.24 -8.87
C LEU A 738 2.23 -10.22 -8.84
N GLY A 739 2.55 -8.97 -8.53
CA GLY A 739 1.63 -7.85 -8.61
C GLY A 739 1.85 -6.98 -9.86
N THR A 740 0.87 -6.12 -10.16
CA THR A 740 1.00 -5.05 -11.15
C THR A 740 0.84 -3.71 -10.44
N TYR A 741 1.83 -2.84 -10.58
CA TYR A 741 1.99 -1.64 -9.77
C TYR A 741 2.13 -0.41 -10.66
N TYR A 742 1.43 0.67 -10.31
CA TYR A 742 1.39 1.89 -11.11
C TYR A 742 2.39 2.92 -10.62
N VAL A 743 2.99 3.66 -11.56
CA VAL A 743 3.97 4.73 -11.29
C VAL A 743 3.49 5.70 -10.23
N LYS A 744 2.22 6.13 -10.29
CA LYS A 744 1.60 7.09 -9.36
C LYS A 744 1.69 6.70 -7.88
N ASP A 745 1.75 5.40 -7.58
CA ASP A 745 1.73 4.91 -6.19
C ASP A 745 3.13 4.94 -5.55
N PHE A 746 4.20 5.18 -6.33
CA PHE A 746 5.60 5.07 -5.90
C PHE A 746 6.39 6.39 -5.96
N LEU A 747 5.74 7.51 -6.27
CA LEU A 747 6.42 8.80 -6.36
C LEU A 747 6.77 9.43 -5.00
N ASN A 748 6.16 8.97 -3.90
CA ASN A 748 6.35 9.55 -2.56
C ASN A 748 6.91 8.50 -1.60
N VAL A 749 8.21 8.58 -1.28
CA VAL A 749 8.89 7.62 -0.41
C VAL A 749 8.34 7.62 1.00
N THR A 750 7.85 8.77 1.47
CA THR A 750 7.19 8.87 2.77
C THR A 750 6.01 7.90 2.75
N LYS A 751 5.08 7.95 1.80
CA LYS A 751 3.94 6.98 1.65
C LYS A 751 4.37 5.51 1.50
N LEU A 752 5.58 5.26 1.00
CA LEU A 752 6.17 3.92 0.91
C LEU A 752 6.76 3.44 2.25
N GLY A 753 6.73 4.26 3.30
CA GLY A 753 7.10 3.87 4.65
C GLY A 753 8.60 3.94 4.96
N TYR A 754 9.42 4.49 4.06
CA TYR A 754 10.85 4.67 4.30
C TYR A 754 11.30 6.13 4.09
N LYS A 755 12.45 6.46 4.66
CA LYS A 755 13.18 7.69 4.41
C LYS A 755 14.68 7.39 4.37
N TYR A 756 15.45 8.33 3.86
CA TYR A 756 16.89 8.36 4.06
C TYR A 756 17.22 9.09 5.36
N ASP A 757 18.29 8.66 6.04
CA ASP A 757 18.81 9.35 7.23
C ASP A 757 19.26 10.78 6.93
N LYS A 758 19.82 11.02 5.75
CA LYS A 758 20.30 12.32 5.27
C LYS A 758 20.03 12.47 3.78
N LEU A 759 19.45 13.59 3.35
CA LEU A 759 19.33 13.97 1.93
C LEU A 759 20.48 14.92 1.54
N LEU A 760 20.72 15.02 0.23
CA LEU A 760 21.67 15.98 -0.34
C LEU A 760 20.98 17.34 -0.51
N GLU A 761 21.70 18.43 -0.22
CA GLU A 761 21.18 19.80 -0.32
C GLU A 761 21.98 20.60 -1.36
N LEU A 762 21.29 21.46 -2.11
CA LEU A 762 21.91 22.53 -2.89
C LEU A 762 22.08 23.74 -1.96
N GLY A 763 23.28 24.31 -1.86
CA GLY A 763 23.54 25.49 -1.02
C GLY A 763 22.69 26.72 -1.40
N GLU A 764 22.72 27.77 -0.55
CA GLU A 764 21.83 28.95 -0.60
C GLU A 764 21.84 29.78 -1.91
N GLU A 765 22.78 29.54 -2.84
CA GLU A 765 23.04 30.44 -3.97
C GLU A 765 22.24 30.21 -5.26
N ILE A 766 21.31 29.25 -5.35
CA ILE A 766 20.51 29.06 -6.58
C ILE A 766 19.04 29.42 -6.35
N THR A 767 18.79 30.71 -6.15
CA THR A 767 17.45 31.30 -6.22
C THR A 767 16.94 31.38 -7.66
N GLN A 768 15.75 30.80 -7.86
CA GLN A 768 14.77 31.13 -8.91
C GLN A 768 15.15 30.85 -10.38
N THR A 769 14.49 29.86 -10.98
CA THR A 769 13.76 30.00 -12.26
C THR A 769 12.63 28.96 -12.33
N ASN A 770 11.39 29.44 -12.54
CA ASN A 770 10.17 28.64 -12.60
C ASN A 770 9.73 28.32 -14.05
N ASP A 771 10.63 28.35 -15.03
CA ASP A 771 10.33 27.87 -16.39
C ASP A 771 11.19 26.64 -16.74
N ASN A 772 10.55 25.48 -16.67
CA ASN A 772 11.21 24.17 -16.58
C ASN A 772 11.62 23.58 -17.93
N ASN A 773 11.33 24.22 -19.08
CA ASN A 773 11.63 23.65 -20.39
C ASN A 773 12.76 24.41 -21.11
N PRO A 774 13.92 23.77 -21.37
CA PRO A 774 14.96 24.37 -22.20
C PRO A 774 14.42 24.67 -23.61
N LYS A 775 14.89 25.76 -24.21
CA LYS A 775 14.69 26.04 -25.63
C LYS A 775 16.01 25.84 -26.35
N LEU A 776 16.00 25.07 -27.43
CA LEU A 776 17.15 24.93 -28.30
C LEU A 776 17.52 26.31 -28.88
N TYR A 777 18.76 26.73 -28.67
CA TYR A 777 19.33 27.94 -29.24
C TYR A 777 20.02 27.61 -30.57
N PHE A 778 20.97 26.67 -30.56
CA PHE A 778 21.48 26.02 -31.77
C PHE A 778 22.09 24.64 -31.46
N SER A 779 22.26 23.83 -32.50
CA SER A 779 23.15 22.66 -32.50
C SER A 779 24.25 22.82 -33.55
N VAL A 780 25.41 22.26 -33.25
CA VAL A 780 26.49 22.02 -34.21
C VAL A 780 26.44 20.54 -34.53
N ASP A 781 25.76 20.22 -35.63
CA ASP A 781 25.76 18.87 -36.17
C ASP A 781 27.05 18.69 -36.98
N GLU A 782 27.99 17.94 -36.44
CA GLU A 782 29.17 17.44 -37.14
C GLU A 782 29.23 15.93 -36.94
N THR A 783 29.25 15.18 -38.04
CA THR A 783 29.41 13.73 -38.03
C THR A 783 30.89 13.40 -38.13
N ASN A 784 31.49 13.05 -37.00
CA ASN A 784 32.85 12.50 -36.95
C ASN A 784 32.78 11.09 -36.37
N ASP A 785 33.10 10.09 -37.20
CA ASP A 785 33.28 8.72 -36.74
C ASP A 785 34.71 8.59 -36.23
N LEU A 786 34.86 8.26 -34.94
CA LEU A 786 36.14 8.03 -34.30
C LEU A 786 36.25 6.55 -33.95
N GLN A 787 37.18 5.86 -34.59
CA GLN A 787 37.56 4.52 -34.17
C GLN A 787 38.31 4.61 -32.84
N ILE A 788 37.80 3.94 -31.81
CA ILE A 788 38.45 3.97 -30.50
C ILE A 788 39.62 3.00 -30.50
N SER A 789 40.68 3.37 -29.79
CA SER A 789 41.87 2.54 -29.62
C SER A 789 42.39 2.69 -28.20
N ASN A 790 43.41 1.90 -27.84
CA ASN A 790 44.12 2.05 -26.57
C ASN A 790 45.07 3.26 -26.54
N GLU A 791 45.02 4.12 -27.56
CA GLU A 791 45.78 5.36 -27.64
C GLU A 791 44.88 6.58 -27.51
N LYS A 792 45.48 7.69 -27.05
CA LYS A 792 44.87 9.02 -27.07
C LYS A 792 44.47 9.38 -28.50
N ARG A 793 43.24 9.90 -28.66
CA ARG A 793 42.70 10.40 -29.92
C ARG A 793 42.09 11.78 -29.73
N SER A 794 42.02 12.56 -30.79
CA SER A 794 41.44 13.91 -30.78
C SER A 794 40.57 14.13 -32.01
N ILE A 795 39.43 14.78 -31.84
CA ILE A 795 38.54 15.22 -32.91
C ILE A 795 38.38 16.74 -32.86
N ILE A 796 38.27 17.35 -34.04
CA ILE A 796 38.03 18.79 -34.18
C ILE A 796 36.53 19.02 -34.37
N LEU A 797 35.98 19.90 -33.54
CA LEU A 797 34.61 20.38 -33.62
C LEU A 797 34.61 21.81 -34.16
N ASN A 798 34.15 22.07 -35.38
CA ASN A 798 34.21 23.42 -35.94
C ASN A 798 33.05 24.30 -35.44
N ILE A 799 33.40 25.50 -34.99
CA ILE A 799 32.44 26.54 -34.63
C ILE A 799 32.03 27.28 -35.90
N LYS A 800 30.75 27.17 -36.28
CA LYS A 800 30.22 27.87 -37.46
C LYS A 800 30.40 29.40 -37.30
N PRO A 801 30.86 30.13 -38.34
CA PRO A 801 31.16 31.57 -38.25
C PRO A 801 30.02 32.42 -37.68
N LYS A 802 28.76 32.09 -38.00
CA LYS A 802 27.56 32.78 -37.50
C LYS A 802 27.40 32.78 -35.98
N TYR A 803 28.08 31.89 -35.26
CA TYR A 803 28.01 31.81 -33.79
C TYR A 803 29.24 32.40 -33.10
N ARG A 804 30.21 32.92 -33.86
CA ARG A 804 31.49 33.40 -33.31
C ARG A 804 31.33 34.59 -32.36
N SER A 805 30.43 35.53 -32.69
CA SER A 805 30.10 36.69 -31.85
C SER A 805 29.54 36.27 -30.48
N PHE A 806 28.73 35.20 -30.47
CA PHE A 806 28.16 34.62 -29.26
C PHE A 806 29.25 34.04 -28.34
N TYR A 807 30.12 33.16 -28.84
CA TYR A 807 31.23 32.59 -28.06
C TYR A 807 32.21 33.66 -27.56
N LYS A 808 32.52 34.66 -28.38
CA LYS A 808 33.37 35.78 -27.98
C LYS A 808 32.76 36.58 -26.83
N SER A 809 31.45 36.78 -26.85
CA SER A 809 30.75 37.51 -25.80
C SER A 809 30.68 36.72 -24.49
N ILE A 810 30.57 35.39 -24.55
CA ILE A 810 30.73 34.50 -23.39
C ILE A 810 32.16 34.62 -22.83
N ALA A 811 33.18 34.56 -23.69
CA ALA A 811 34.57 34.71 -23.29
C ALA A 811 34.87 36.05 -22.61
N GLN A 812 34.12 37.11 -22.96
CA GLN A 812 34.20 38.44 -22.35
C GLN A 812 33.39 38.58 -21.04
N GLY A 813 32.69 37.54 -20.61
CA GLY A 813 31.84 37.56 -19.42
C GLY A 813 30.53 38.36 -19.57
N LYS A 814 30.16 38.76 -20.79
CA LYS A 814 28.94 39.57 -21.05
C LYS A 814 27.64 38.83 -20.74
N TYR A 815 27.72 37.51 -20.58
CA TYR A 815 26.57 36.62 -20.45
C TYR A 815 26.61 35.77 -19.18
N ASN A 816 27.37 36.16 -18.16
CA ASN A 816 27.48 35.43 -16.88
C ASN A 816 26.11 35.25 -16.16
N ASN A 817 25.10 36.06 -16.51
CA ASN A 817 23.75 35.99 -15.95
C ASN A 817 22.75 35.19 -16.82
N LEU A 818 23.15 34.67 -17.98
CA LEU A 818 22.28 33.86 -18.83
C LEU A 818 22.34 32.38 -18.42
N GLN A 819 21.17 31.77 -18.22
CA GLN A 819 21.04 30.33 -18.03
C GLN A 819 21.18 29.62 -19.39
N VAL A 820 22.41 29.52 -19.90
CA VAL A 820 22.75 28.73 -21.09
C VAL A 820 23.44 27.45 -20.65
N ARG A 821 23.03 26.31 -21.21
CA ARG A 821 23.71 25.02 -21.02
C ARG A 821 24.31 24.52 -22.31
N PHE A 822 25.59 24.16 -22.25
CA PHE A 822 26.31 23.50 -23.32
C PHE A 822 26.38 22.02 -23.03
N THR A 823 25.85 21.21 -23.94
CA THR A 823 25.92 19.76 -23.84
C THR A 823 26.58 19.13 -25.06
N LEU A 824 27.49 18.18 -24.83
CA LEU A 824 28.07 17.33 -25.86
C LEU A 824 27.31 15.99 -25.89
N GLN A 825 26.94 15.55 -27.10
CA GLN A 825 26.25 14.27 -27.34
C GLN A 825 27.14 13.36 -28.19
N ALA A 826 27.30 12.11 -27.75
CA ALA A 826 28.01 11.07 -28.48
C ALA A 826 27.13 9.82 -28.59
N GLU A 827 27.15 9.19 -29.76
CA GLU A 827 26.58 7.85 -29.98
C GLU A 827 27.72 6.83 -29.92
N VAL A 828 27.68 5.96 -28.91
CA VAL A 828 28.73 4.96 -28.73
C VAL A 828 28.26 3.61 -29.24
N ALA A 829 29.10 2.98 -30.06
CA ALA A 829 28.90 1.65 -30.59
C ALA A 829 30.00 0.72 -30.04
N ALA A 830 29.64 -0.14 -29.08
CA ALA A 830 30.60 -1.02 -28.40
C ALA A 830 30.07 -2.46 -28.20
N SER A 831 30.98 -3.42 -28.32
CA SER A 831 30.74 -4.87 -28.12
C SER A 831 31.35 -5.43 -26.82
N ILE A 832 32.03 -4.60 -26.03
CA ILE A 832 32.59 -4.93 -24.71
C ILE A 832 32.10 -3.88 -23.71
N THR A 833 31.61 -4.32 -22.55
CA THR A 833 31.19 -3.45 -21.44
C THR A 833 32.32 -3.07 -20.50
N GLY A 834 32.13 -1.99 -19.74
CA GLY A 834 33.06 -1.60 -18.67
C GLY A 834 34.33 -0.90 -19.13
N LEU A 835 34.42 -0.53 -20.42
CA LEU A 835 35.48 0.33 -20.93
C LEU A 835 35.10 1.79 -20.72
N MET A 836 35.97 2.54 -20.05
CA MET A 836 35.79 3.96 -19.81
C MET A 836 36.79 4.80 -20.60
N TYR A 837 36.40 6.02 -20.94
CA TYR A 837 37.30 6.99 -21.57
C TYR A 837 37.21 8.34 -20.90
N ASP A 838 38.35 8.91 -20.54
CA ASP A 838 38.42 10.31 -20.12
C ASP A 838 38.22 11.21 -21.32
N MET A 839 37.37 12.22 -21.16
CA MET A 839 37.14 13.22 -22.18
C MET A 839 37.69 14.58 -21.74
N TYR A 840 38.34 15.27 -22.67
CA TYR A 840 38.91 16.58 -22.45
C TYR A 840 38.59 17.54 -23.58
N LEU A 841 38.20 18.78 -23.26
CA LEU A 841 37.97 19.86 -24.20
C LEU A 841 39.19 20.77 -24.31
N ASN A 842 39.73 20.96 -25.52
CA ASN A 842 40.92 21.75 -25.81
C ASN A 842 42.18 21.34 -25.01
N LEU A 843 42.35 20.04 -24.72
CA LEU A 843 43.56 19.54 -24.05
C LEU A 843 44.80 19.91 -24.86
N PRO A 844 45.79 20.62 -24.29
CA PRO A 844 46.95 21.04 -25.06
C PRO A 844 47.77 19.84 -25.57
N PRO A 845 48.35 19.94 -26.78
CA PRO A 845 49.27 18.93 -27.30
C PRO A 845 50.39 18.65 -26.29
N ASN A 846 50.75 17.37 -26.12
CA ASN A 846 51.79 16.89 -25.19
C ASN A 846 51.52 17.07 -23.67
N THR A 847 50.35 17.56 -23.27
CA THR A 847 49.95 17.56 -21.85
C THR A 847 49.60 16.14 -21.43
N ARG A 848 50.15 15.68 -20.29
CA ARG A 848 49.76 14.42 -19.66
C ARG A 848 48.34 14.58 -19.10
N PRO A 849 47.33 13.87 -19.63
CA PRO A 849 45.96 13.98 -19.17
C PRO A 849 45.82 13.48 -17.73
N TYR A 850 45.07 14.22 -16.92
CA TYR A 850 44.58 13.78 -15.62
C TYR A 850 43.29 14.52 -15.27
N GLU A 851 42.42 13.87 -14.50
CA GLU A 851 41.06 14.34 -14.15
C GLU A 851 41.01 15.75 -13.56
N GLY A 852 42.06 16.19 -12.86
CA GLY A 852 42.13 17.52 -12.24
C GLY A 852 42.45 18.68 -13.19
N LEU A 853 42.58 18.44 -14.50
CA LEU A 853 42.75 19.51 -15.47
C LEU A 853 41.43 20.26 -15.69
N PRO A 854 41.44 21.60 -15.86
CA PRO A 854 40.22 22.36 -16.18
C PRO A 854 39.61 21.97 -17.53
N ASN A 855 40.40 21.32 -18.39
CA ASN A 855 39.97 20.79 -19.67
C ASN A 855 39.21 19.45 -19.55
N PHE A 856 39.26 18.77 -18.41
CA PHE A 856 38.57 17.48 -18.22
C PHE A 856 37.06 17.71 -18.10
N ILE A 857 36.27 17.03 -18.93
CA ILE A 857 34.81 17.23 -19.04
C ILE A 857 33.98 16.03 -18.57
N GLY A 858 34.61 14.91 -18.24
CA GLY A 858 33.92 13.73 -17.72
C GLY A 858 34.38 12.42 -18.37
N TYR A 859 33.63 11.34 -18.09
CA TYR A 859 33.90 10.00 -18.60
C TYR A 859 32.85 9.57 -19.60
N LEU A 860 33.27 8.85 -20.64
CA LEU A 860 32.39 8.14 -21.53
C LEU A 860 32.10 6.75 -20.95
N SER A 861 30.84 6.49 -20.61
CA SER A 861 30.31 5.20 -20.14
C SER A 861 29.61 4.43 -21.27
N GLN A 862 29.56 3.10 -21.14
CA GLN A 862 28.95 2.20 -22.11
C GLN A 862 27.94 1.22 -21.49
N PHE A 863 27.60 1.39 -20.21
CA PHE A 863 26.79 0.46 -19.43
C PHE A 863 25.49 0.02 -20.13
N THR A 864 24.73 0.95 -20.71
CA THR A 864 23.43 0.67 -21.35
C THR A 864 23.50 -0.05 -22.71
N ALA A 865 24.69 -0.29 -23.27
CA ALA A 865 24.85 -0.75 -24.66
C ALA A 865 24.73 -2.27 -24.91
N HIS A 866 24.87 -3.14 -23.90
CA HIS A 866 25.36 -4.51 -24.15
C HIS A 866 24.37 -5.68 -23.94
N CYS A 867 23.20 -5.46 -23.34
CA CYS A 867 22.31 -6.56 -22.95
C CYS A 867 21.34 -7.01 -24.07
N VAL A 868 21.33 -6.32 -25.23
CA VAL A 868 20.37 -6.58 -26.32
C VAL A 868 20.90 -7.54 -27.40
N ASN A 869 22.21 -7.82 -27.49
CA ASN A 869 22.69 -8.68 -28.58
C ASN A 869 24.11 -9.27 -28.38
N ARG A 870 24.24 -10.30 -27.52
CA ARG A 870 25.51 -11.04 -27.34
C ARG A 870 25.98 -11.79 -28.60
N THR A 871 25.14 -11.95 -29.63
CA THR A 871 25.45 -12.77 -30.82
C THR A 871 25.46 -12.00 -32.16
N ALA A 872 24.76 -10.87 -32.32
CA ALA A 872 24.63 -10.23 -33.64
C ALA A 872 25.57 -9.05 -33.95
N ARG A 873 26.48 -8.64 -33.04
CA ARG A 873 27.38 -7.47 -33.24
C ARG A 873 26.65 -6.20 -33.74
N GLN A 874 25.38 -6.03 -33.39
CA GLN A 874 24.62 -4.82 -33.76
C GLN A 874 24.89 -3.71 -32.75
N THR A 875 25.26 -2.55 -33.26
CA THR A 875 25.56 -1.34 -32.51
C THR A 875 24.29 -0.75 -31.89
N VAL A 876 24.24 -0.66 -30.56
CA VAL A 876 23.22 0.10 -29.85
C VAL A 876 23.74 1.52 -29.69
N ASN A 877 23.12 2.48 -30.36
CA ASN A 877 23.51 3.89 -30.22
C ASN A 877 23.00 4.41 -28.88
N VAL A 878 23.87 4.42 -27.88
CA VAL A 878 23.61 5.10 -26.60
C VAL A 878 24.00 6.56 -26.76
N ASN A 879 23.08 7.48 -26.43
CA ASN A 879 23.39 8.90 -26.36
C ASN A 879 24.02 9.20 -24.99
N THR A 880 25.33 9.42 -24.95
CA THR A 880 26.00 9.91 -23.74
C THR A 880 25.98 11.43 -23.72
N CYS A 881 25.66 12.00 -22.56
CA CYS A 881 25.49 13.44 -22.35
C CYS A 881 26.58 14.00 -21.43
N PHE A 882 27.29 15.04 -21.88
CA PHE A 882 28.24 15.79 -21.05
C PHE A 882 27.75 17.22 -20.87
N GLU A 883 27.54 17.66 -19.63
CA GLU A 883 27.33 19.06 -19.30
C GLU A 883 28.71 19.74 -19.22
N ILE A 884 28.98 20.70 -20.12
CA ILE A 884 30.33 21.27 -20.30
C ILE A 884 30.37 22.78 -20.13
N THR A 885 29.34 23.39 -19.55
CA THR A 885 29.19 24.86 -19.53
C THR A 885 30.40 25.54 -18.88
N ASP A 886 30.76 25.13 -17.67
CA ASP A 886 31.86 25.75 -16.92
C ASP A 886 33.22 25.50 -17.59
N ASN A 887 33.44 24.28 -18.09
CA ASN A 887 34.66 23.93 -18.84
C ASN A 887 34.79 24.76 -20.11
N LEU A 888 33.71 24.92 -20.87
CA LEU A 888 33.71 25.67 -22.12
C LEU A 888 33.91 27.16 -21.86
N ILE A 889 33.24 27.74 -20.86
CA ILE A 889 33.46 29.15 -20.45
C ILE A 889 34.92 29.36 -20.09
N THR A 890 35.49 28.48 -19.27
CA THR A 890 36.90 28.53 -18.85
C THR A 890 37.85 28.46 -20.05
N VAL A 891 37.61 27.52 -20.98
CA VAL A 891 38.41 27.37 -22.20
C VAL A 891 38.32 28.64 -23.06
N LEU A 892 37.12 29.18 -23.28
CA LEU A 892 36.91 30.38 -24.10
C LEU A 892 37.54 31.62 -23.47
N GLN A 893 37.41 31.80 -22.15
CA GLN A 893 38.03 32.90 -21.41
C GLN A 893 39.56 32.82 -21.48
N ASN A 894 40.14 31.63 -21.29
CA ASN A 894 41.58 31.43 -21.40
C ASN A 894 42.10 31.73 -22.81
N GLU A 895 41.37 31.30 -23.86
CA GLU A 895 41.72 31.63 -25.24
C GLU A 895 41.62 33.13 -25.51
N TYR A 896 40.54 33.78 -25.08
CA TYR A 896 40.35 35.20 -25.28
C TYR A 896 41.41 36.03 -24.54
N ASN A 897 41.74 35.66 -23.30
CA ASN A 897 42.78 36.32 -22.51
C ASN A 897 44.17 36.18 -23.13
N TYR A 898 44.44 35.06 -23.81
CA TYR A 898 45.74 34.79 -24.42
C TYR A 898 45.88 35.37 -25.84
N TYR A 899 44.85 35.22 -26.69
CA TYR A 899 44.89 35.57 -28.12
C TYR A 899 44.13 36.87 -28.48
N GLY A 900 43.35 37.44 -27.56
CA GLY A 900 42.43 38.55 -27.84
C GLY A 900 41.19 38.15 -28.66
N ASP A 901 41.02 36.86 -28.94
CA ASP A 901 39.90 36.30 -29.71
C ASP A 901 39.69 34.81 -29.35
N VAL A 902 38.55 34.24 -29.79
CA VAL A 902 38.25 32.80 -29.64
C VAL A 902 38.56 32.05 -30.93
N LYS A 903 39.03 30.80 -30.83
CA LYS A 903 39.28 29.93 -32.00
C LYS A 903 37.98 29.55 -32.69
N ASN A 904 38.08 29.17 -33.97
CA ASN A 904 36.94 28.70 -34.77
C ASN A 904 36.67 27.19 -34.59
N TYR A 905 37.32 26.55 -33.64
CA TYR A 905 37.15 25.12 -33.40
C TYR A 905 37.44 24.77 -31.94
N LEU A 906 36.88 23.65 -31.50
CA LEU A 906 37.19 22.98 -30.24
C LEU A 906 37.86 21.63 -30.56
N ASN A 907 38.80 21.20 -29.75
CA ASN A 907 39.50 19.94 -29.86
C ASN A 907 39.04 19.02 -28.74
N LEU A 908 38.19 18.05 -29.04
CA LEU A 908 37.77 17.03 -28.08
C LEU A 908 38.79 15.90 -28.08
N THR A 909 39.43 15.66 -26.96
CA THR A 909 40.42 14.59 -26.78
C THR A 909 39.85 13.49 -25.90
N ILE A 910 40.02 12.24 -26.35
CA ILE A 910 39.55 11.04 -25.67
C ILE A 910 40.77 10.20 -25.28
N VAL A 911 40.80 9.76 -24.03
CA VAL A 911 41.91 9.00 -23.46
C VAL A 911 41.35 7.72 -22.82
N PRO A 912 41.79 6.52 -23.23
CA PRO A 912 41.35 5.27 -22.62
C PRO A 912 41.67 5.23 -21.12
N LYS A 913 40.69 4.79 -20.32
CA LYS A 913 40.81 4.62 -18.88
C LYS A 913 40.40 3.20 -18.51
N SER A 914 41.36 2.43 -18.01
CA SER A 914 41.10 1.13 -17.40
C SER A 914 41.11 1.27 -15.88
N CYS A 915 40.24 0.50 -15.20
CA CYS A 915 40.28 0.38 -13.75
C CYS A 915 41.40 -0.56 -13.25
N ASP A 916 41.99 -1.34 -14.16
CA ASP A 916 43.09 -2.30 -13.93
C ASP A 916 44.29 -2.00 -14.87
N THR A 917 45.50 -2.44 -14.52
CA THR A 917 46.71 -2.24 -15.36
C THR A 917 46.72 -3.05 -16.66
N VAL A 918 45.70 -3.88 -16.89
CA VAL A 918 45.58 -4.75 -18.06
C VAL A 918 45.04 -3.94 -19.24
N VAL A 919 45.80 -3.88 -20.33
CA VAL A 919 45.35 -3.33 -21.61
C VAL A 919 44.51 -4.40 -22.31
N TYR A 920 43.22 -4.15 -22.48
CA TYR A 920 42.34 -5.06 -23.20
C TYR A 920 42.57 -4.91 -24.72
N PRO A 921 42.72 -6.01 -25.47
CA PRO A 921 42.80 -5.93 -26.93
C PRO A 921 41.46 -5.40 -27.45
N LEU A 922 41.49 -4.20 -28.04
CA LEU A 922 40.36 -3.66 -28.79
C LEU A 922 40.47 -4.22 -30.21
N ASP A 923 39.56 -5.10 -30.60
CA ASP A 923 39.32 -5.48 -31.99
C ASP A 923 39.03 -4.24 -32.87
N GLU A 924 39.25 -4.32 -34.20
CA GLU A 924 39.14 -3.18 -35.12
C GLU A 924 37.71 -2.60 -35.30
N ASP A 925 36.69 -3.11 -34.59
CA ASP A 925 35.27 -2.82 -34.83
C ASP A 925 34.65 -1.72 -33.90
N TYR A 926 35.41 -1.05 -33.02
CA TYR A 926 34.85 -0.04 -32.08
C TYR A 926 34.82 1.38 -32.67
N ILE A 927 33.61 1.96 -32.78
CA ILE A 927 33.41 3.30 -33.33
C ILE A 927 32.60 4.13 -32.33
N ILE A 928 33.12 5.28 -31.91
CA ILE A 928 32.29 6.37 -31.36
C ILE A 928 31.88 7.24 -32.52
N ARG A 929 30.57 7.36 -32.74
CA ARG A 929 30.02 8.32 -33.68
C ARG A 929 29.60 9.57 -32.91
N PHE A 930 30.27 10.68 -33.17
CA PHE A 930 29.75 11.98 -32.77
C PHE A 930 28.76 12.40 -33.85
N SER A 931 27.46 12.28 -33.60
CA SER A 931 26.42 12.70 -34.56
C SER A 931 25.99 14.16 -34.34
N ARG A 932 26.13 14.68 -33.10
CA ARG A 932 25.72 16.03 -32.68
C ARG A 932 26.62 16.58 -31.56
N ALA A 933 27.78 17.09 -31.93
CA ALA A 933 28.86 17.34 -30.98
C ALA A 933 28.65 18.53 -30.02
N LEU A 934 27.80 19.50 -30.34
CA LEU A 934 27.54 20.61 -29.40
C LEU A 934 26.10 21.11 -29.51
N VAL A 935 25.39 21.07 -28.40
CA VAL A 935 24.00 21.50 -28.31
C VAL A 935 23.89 22.58 -27.24
N VAL A 936 23.25 23.69 -27.59
CA VAL A 936 23.10 24.86 -26.71
C VAL A 936 21.62 25.09 -26.42
N HIS A 937 21.27 25.02 -25.13
CA HIS A 937 19.93 25.34 -24.65
C HIS A 937 19.94 26.60 -23.80
N TYR A 938 18.89 27.40 -23.93
CA TYR A 938 18.62 28.56 -23.09
C TYR A 938 17.36 28.33 -22.24
N PHE A 939 17.40 28.78 -20.98
CA PHE A 939 16.29 28.69 -20.02
C PHE A 939 15.69 30.08 -19.75
N PRO A 940 14.42 30.34 -20.12
CA PRO A 940 13.79 31.66 -19.97
C PRO A 940 13.38 32.00 -18.52
N TYR A 941 13.51 33.27 -18.13
CA TYR A 941 13.06 33.78 -16.83
C TYR A 941 11.59 34.24 -16.89
N GLN A 942 10.74 33.84 -15.93
CA GLN A 942 9.40 34.42 -15.78
C GLN A 942 9.54 35.87 -15.27
N ASN A 943 9.03 36.84 -16.04
CA ASN A 943 8.96 38.29 -15.82
C ASN A 943 9.97 39.19 -16.54
N GLN A 944 10.90 38.65 -17.34
CA GLN A 944 11.46 39.48 -18.41
C GLN A 944 10.48 39.48 -19.57
N LYS A 945 9.94 40.67 -19.92
CA LYS A 945 9.54 40.92 -21.31
C LYS A 945 10.70 40.43 -22.16
N ARG A 946 10.40 39.72 -23.25
CA ARG A 946 11.35 39.21 -24.25
C ARG A 946 12.39 40.29 -24.55
N ASP A 947 13.44 40.38 -23.73
CA ASP A 947 14.43 41.43 -23.84
C ASP A 947 15.16 41.12 -25.14
N ASP A 948 15.21 42.11 -26.03
CA ASP A 948 15.68 42.01 -27.41
C ASP A 948 17.14 41.52 -27.57
N TYR A 949 17.78 41.05 -26.50
CA TYR A 949 19.18 40.62 -26.44
C TYR A 949 19.46 39.19 -26.93
N LEU A 950 18.46 38.35 -27.17
CA LEU A 950 18.65 36.92 -27.52
C LEU A 950 17.94 36.46 -28.80
N ASP A 951 17.28 37.35 -29.54
CA ASP A 951 16.67 37.00 -30.82
C ASP A 951 17.75 36.86 -31.91
N PRO A 952 18.04 35.65 -32.42
CA PRO A 952 19.09 35.45 -33.42
C PRO A 952 18.77 36.15 -34.74
N GLU A 953 17.52 36.52 -35.01
CA GLU A 953 17.13 37.21 -36.25
C GLU A 953 17.19 38.74 -36.13
N LYS A 954 17.25 39.31 -34.91
CA LYS A 954 17.32 40.77 -34.71
C LYS A 954 18.71 41.33 -34.39
N ASN A 955 19.62 40.52 -33.86
CA ASN A 955 21.00 40.94 -33.54
C ASN A 955 22.04 40.39 -34.55
N LEU A 956 21.63 40.22 -35.80
CA LEU A 956 22.49 39.78 -36.91
C LEU A 956 23.09 40.94 -37.73
N ASP A 957 23.00 42.18 -37.24
CA ASP A 957 23.73 43.34 -37.77
C ASP A 957 24.93 43.71 -36.87
#